data_AF-A0A496D0Y6-F1
#
_entry.id   AF-A0A496D0Y6-F1
#
_cell.length_a   1.000
_cell.length_b   1.000
_cell.length_c   1.000
_cell.angle_alpha   90.00
_cell.angle_beta   90.00
_cell.angle_gamma   90.00
#
_symmetry.space_group_name_H-M   'P 1'
#
loop_
_entity.id
_entity.type
_entity.pdbx_description
1 polymer ?
#
loop_
_entity_poly.entity_id
_entity_poly.type
_entity_poly.pdbx_seq_one_letter_code
_entity_poly.pdbx_strand_id
1 'polypeptide(L)'
;MAGTKDIKDFTKFPSLSDNDYLLGTKTDLGGTDAGITVGNFKKQVVNDAAPSINENGYWVVNGVSTGEKARGETPVLNSGTTTTGEEGTGASSEVVPDGQTPEGSPKYKLNLTLPRGSAGKAGKTAIFGIGNVSDGEKASATLTADGEDGSGNPQYKLNLVLPAGKTGENGKTPKFEAGSVSTLEPGQSASAEISFKEYDTDGSPIYVISLSIPKGDTGSPGKIPVLQSVNAQSGETPSGSFTQTGTDTEGNPKYILNLTLPAGKDGQPAIFEQGTTTTLEPTEPASVEVVENGTTPEGNPKYILNFSIPRGQVGKPGIGSGNVSADGTGLVAGKKYLFVPESDGSTSGAFVEYVAPEAYDDTPLRKEIADNLAAAKTYTNEQIAGIVQFDIKAVLELPDTGVKGTIYLVPKTGSGNDVHNEYIWDETSSKFELIGSTSVDLSDYYTKNEANERYVLKEAGKRLMTNAEGAKLEGIESGANKFQYPVNPGEGQVLTWSAGAAKWDNPASGYEYIELGDILQISRVKTSTELDWNDFIKGKTMDDLEQAYINNTPIYSKIQSRYFGEKMGYSQCTSIMKIVDGTVVHYYLSFVVAYSATNSDNIYNYLIDLRGVTGEGWRDATSRASCLFTKTAVPVGTSIPFTGGFVIMDLSTGGSRDLIINPPGFYPLQNSTTTIMLRNTSSLTTKLTFTIKLSSDASSEGSKLLIPSELPELAGGEACELSILWADWKYIVRASEPFNYKEYVE
;
A
#
# COMPACT_ATOMS: atom_id res chain seq x y z
N MET A 1 37.52 84.86 -50.83
CA MET A 1 38.50 84.50 -49.78
C MET A 1 37.74 83.75 -48.71
N ALA A 2 37.65 82.43 -48.88
CA ALA A 2 36.95 81.53 -47.96
C ALA A 2 37.99 80.95 -47.00
N GLY A 3 38.00 81.45 -45.76
CA GLY A 3 38.62 80.74 -44.65
C GLY A 3 37.68 79.62 -44.24
N THR A 4 38.14 78.38 -44.36
CA THR A 4 37.44 77.18 -43.90
C THR A 4 37.23 77.32 -42.38
N LYS A 5 35.99 77.59 -41.94
CA LYS A 5 35.65 77.53 -40.50
C LYS A 5 35.43 76.06 -40.15
N ASP A 6 36.26 75.53 -39.24
CA ASP A 6 36.15 74.17 -38.73
C ASP A 6 34.99 74.09 -37.73
N ILE A 7 34.37 72.93 -37.55
CA ILE A 7 33.25 72.71 -36.60
C ILE A 7 33.65 73.03 -35.14
N LYS A 8 34.96 73.11 -34.88
CA LYS A 8 35.56 73.49 -33.60
C LYS A 8 35.46 74.99 -33.29
N ASP A 9 35.13 75.83 -34.27
CA ASP A 9 34.97 77.28 -34.12
C ASP A 9 33.52 77.69 -33.77
N PHE A 10 32.60 76.73 -33.62
CA PHE A 10 31.21 76.99 -33.25
C PHE A 10 31.07 77.12 -31.74
N THR A 11 30.64 78.29 -31.28
CA THR A 11 30.30 78.52 -29.87
C THR A 11 28.89 78.00 -29.60
N LYS A 12 28.74 77.08 -28.63
CA LYS A 12 27.42 76.58 -28.19
C LYS A 12 26.74 77.62 -27.30
N PHE A 13 25.62 78.17 -27.74
CA PHE A 13 24.79 79.03 -26.91
C PHE A 13 23.80 78.18 -26.09
N PRO A 14 23.71 78.38 -24.76
CA PRO A 14 22.84 77.57 -23.89
C PRO A 14 21.35 77.91 -24.03
N SER A 15 21.01 79.06 -24.63
CA SER A 15 19.64 79.46 -24.97
C SER A 15 19.67 80.49 -26.10
N LEU A 16 18.57 80.58 -26.85
CA LEU A 16 18.37 81.60 -27.89
C LEU A 16 17.28 82.58 -27.42
N SER A 17 17.53 83.87 -27.57
CA SER A 17 16.57 84.95 -27.34
C SER A 17 15.55 85.03 -28.47
N ASP A 18 14.40 85.67 -28.22
CA ASP A 18 13.36 85.85 -29.25
C ASP A 18 13.83 86.72 -30.44
N ASN A 19 14.91 87.49 -30.27
CA ASN A 19 15.54 88.30 -31.31
C ASN A 19 16.64 87.55 -32.07
N ASP A 20 17.03 86.35 -31.62
CA ASP A 20 18.06 85.56 -32.28
C ASP A 20 17.50 84.95 -33.57
N TYR A 21 18.33 84.93 -34.60
CA TYR A 21 17.97 84.41 -35.92
C TYR A 21 18.37 82.95 -36.08
N LEU A 22 17.39 82.12 -36.40
CA LEU A 22 17.62 80.77 -36.90
C LEU A 22 17.88 80.87 -38.41
N LEU A 23 19.14 80.65 -38.80
CA LEU A 23 19.56 80.60 -40.20
C LEU A 23 19.43 79.16 -40.70
N GLY A 24 18.48 78.91 -41.59
CA GLY A 24 18.41 77.65 -42.34
C GLY A 24 19.10 77.80 -43.69
N THR A 25 20.15 77.02 -43.95
CA THR A 25 20.68 76.88 -45.32
C THR A 25 19.79 75.91 -46.09
N LYS A 26 19.16 76.35 -47.18
CA LYS A 26 18.38 75.48 -48.07
C LYS A 26 19.14 75.30 -49.38
N THR A 27 19.55 74.07 -49.69
CA THR A 27 20.32 73.74 -50.91
C THR A 27 19.48 73.67 -52.18
N ASP A 28 18.14 73.68 -52.08
CA ASP A 28 17.29 73.55 -53.25
C ASP A 28 16.31 74.73 -53.37
N LEU A 29 16.46 75.47 -54.48
CA LEU A 29 15.59 76.55 -55.01
C LEU A 29 15.94 78.01 -54.63
N GLY A 30 17.08 78.50 -55.11
CA GLY A 30 17.20 79.85 -55.73
C GLY A 30 16.82 81.12 -54.96
N GLY A 31 16.76 81.11 -53.63
CA GLY A 31 16.53 82.30 -52.79
C GLY A 31 17.72 82.58 -51.86
N THR A 32 17.95 83.86 -51.51
CA THR A 32 18.96 84.28 -50.51
C THR A 32 18.59 83.84 -49.10
N ASP A 33 19.59 83.51 -48.27
CA ASP A 33 19.47 83.06 -46.88
C ASP A 33 18.36 83.79 -46.12
N ALA A 34 17.28 83.07 -45.79
CA ALA A 34 16.15 83.61 -45.05
C ALA A 34 16.23 83.13 -43.60
N GLY A 35 16.60 84.04 -42.71
CA GLY A 35 16.52 83.79 -41.27
C GLY A 35 15.12 84.09 -40.73
N ILE A 36 14.65 83.29 -39.77
CA ILE A 36 13.47 83.60 -38.96
C ILE A 36 13.91 83.87 -37.51
N THR A 37 13.32 84.87 -36.86
CA THR A 37 13.57 85.08 -35.43
C THR A 37 12.84 84.02 -34.60
N VAL A 38 13.44 83.59 -33.50
CA VAL A 38 12.84 82.60 -32.59
C VAL A 38 11.46 83.06 -32.10
N GLY A 39 11.26 84.35 -31.86
CA GLY A 39 9.97 84.91 -31.45
C GLY A 39 8.86 84.79 -32.51
N ASN A 40 9.21 84.92 -33.81
CA ASN A 40 8.23 84.76 -34.89
C ASN A 40 7.91 83.30 -35.17
N PHE A 41 8.88 82.39 -35.02
CA PHE A 41 8.64 80.95 -35.07
C PHE A 41 7.65 80.52 -33.99
N LYS A 42 7.86 80.95 -32.73
CA LYS A 42 6.92 80.69 -31.62
C LYS A 42 5.50 81.21 -31.92
N LYS A 43 5.37 82.40 -32.50
CA LYS A 43 4.05 82.96 -32.89
C LYS A 43 3.33 82.16 -33.97
N GLN A 44 4.06 81.56 -34.91
CA GLN A 44 3.44 80.68 -35.91
C GLN A 44 2.97 79.36 -35.29
N VAL A 45 3.76 78.76 -34.38
CA VAL A 45 3.39 77.51 -33.71
C VAL A 45 2.21 77.69 -32.75
N VAL A 46 1.99 78.89 -32.21
CA VAL A 46 0.87 79.20 -31.29
C VAL A 46 -0.46 79.45 -32.03
N ASN A 47 -0.46 79.58 -33.36
CA ASN A 47 -1.66 79.85 -34.17
C ASN A 47 -2.19 78.62 -34.95
N ASP A 48 -1.83 77.40 -34.55
CA ASP A 48 -2.49 76.20 -35.09
C ASP A 48 -3.93 76.07 -34.54
N ALA A 49 -4.88 75.96 -35.47
CA ALA A 49 -6.32 76.07 -35.26
C ALA A 49 -6.87 75.09 -34.22
N ALA A 50 -7.60 75.59 -33.22
CA ALA A 50 -8.36 74.76 -32.30
C ALA A 50 -9.73 74.37 -32.91
N PRO A 51 -10.02 73.07 -33.11
CA PRO A 51 -11.37 72.63 -33.45
C PRO A 51 -12.32 72.85 -32.25
N SER A 52 -13.54 73.34 -32.52
CA SER A 52 -14.62 73.55 -31.53
C SER A 52 -15.94 72.97 -32.03
N ILE A 53 -16.97 72.87 -31.18
CA ILE A 53 -18.32 72.41 -31.58
C ILE A 53 -19.29 73.58 -31.44
N ASN A 54 -20.12 73.84 -32.46
CA ASN A 54 -21.12 74.92 -32.38
C ASN A 54 -22.40 74.49 -31.65
N GLU A 55 -23.27 75.47 -31.40
CA GLU A 55 -24.57 75.32 -30.72
C GLU A 55 -25.50 74.28 -31.39
N ASN A 56 -25.26 73.96 -32.66
CA ASN A 56 -26.01 72.97 -33.44
C ASN A 56 -25.34 71.58 -33.49
N GLY A 57 -24.22 71.38 -32.77
CA GLY A 57 -23.56 70.08 -32.60
C GLY A 57 -22.60 69.65 -33.72
N TYR A 58 -22.12 70.59 -34.56
CA TYR A 58 -21.16 70.29 -35.65
C TYR A 58 -19.75 70.72 -35.28
N TRP A 59 -18.76 69.95 -35.75
CA TRP A 59 -17.36 70.34 -35.67
C TRP A 59 -17.11 71.62 -36.48
N VAL A 60 -16.35 72.54 -35.91
CA VAL A 60 -15.99 73.84 -36.47
C VAL A 60 -14.48 73.99 -36.37
N VAL A 61 -13.83 74.34 -37.48
CA VAL A 61 -12.39 74.67 -37.49
C VAL A 61 -12.26 76.07 -38.07
N ASN A 62 -11.59 76.98 -37.34
CA ASN A 62 -11.44 78.39 -37.72
C ASN A 62 -12.76 79.12 -38.04
N GLY A 63 -13.81 78.84 -37.27
CA GLY A 63 -15.13 79.47 -37.43
C GLY A 63 -15.98 78.95 -38.60
N VAL A 64 -15.48 77.95 -39.36
CA VAL A 64 -16.22 77.31 -40.46
C VAL A 64 -16.67 75.92 -40.02
N SER A 65 -17.99 75.67 -40.09
CA SER A 65 -18.55 74.34 -39.83
C SER A 65 -18.02 73.34 -40.87
N THR A 66 -17.51 72.22 -40.41
CA THR A 66 -16.99 71.16 -41.29
C THR A 66 -18.10 70.36 -41.96
N GLY A 67 -19.36 70.56 -41.55
CA GLY A 67 -20.51 69.76 -42.00
C GLY A 67 -20.63 68.40 -41.31
N GLU A 68 -19.62 68.01 -40.52
CA GLU A 68 -19.59 66.75 -39.77
C GLU A 68 -20.13 66.96 -38.36
N LYS A 69 -21.22 66.25 -38.01
CA LYS A 69 -21.83 66.33 -36.68
C LYS A 69 -20.90 65.65 -35.67
N ALA A 70 -20.56 66.34 -34.57
CA ALA A 70 -19.70 65.78 -33.54
C ALA A 70 -20.44 64.67 -32.79
N ARG A 71 -20.17 63.41 -33.14
CA ARG A 71 -20.91 62.23 -32.63
C ARG A 71 -20.15 61.62 -31.46
N GLY A 72 -20.59 61.93 -30.24
CA GLY A 72 -20.27 61.20 -29.02
C GLY A 72 -21.57 60.76 -28.38
N GLU A 73 -22.21 59.72 -28.91
CA GLU A 73 -23.43 59.19 -28.30
C GLU A 73 -23.09 58.14 -27.24
N THR A 74 -23.85 58.17 -26.14
CA THR A 74 -23.69 57.35 -24.94
C THR A 74 -23.59 55.85 -25.28
N PRO A 75 -22.52 55.16 -24.83
CA PRO A 75 -22.46 53.72 -24.99
C PRO A 75 -23.57 53.01 -24.23
N VAL A 76 -24.20 52.01 -24.84
CA VAL A 76 -25.26 51.21 -24.20
C VAL A 76 -24.67 49.90 -23.68
N LEU A 77 -24.78 49.66 -22.37
CA LEU A 77 -24.36 48.40 -21.75
C LEU A 77 -25.52 47.40 -21.78
N ASN A 78 -25.36 46.32 -22.54
CA ASN A 78 -26.29 45.20 -22.60
C ASN A 78 -25.86 44.07 -21.65
N SER A 79 -26.79 43.19 -21.30
CA SER A 79 -26.46 41.96 -20.58
C SER A 79 -25.58 41.05 -21.45
N GLY A 80 -24.42 40.66 -20.92
CA GLY A 80 -23.58 39.60 -21.47
C GLY A 80 -23.99 38.22 -20.94
N THR A 81 -23.15 37.21 -21.17
CA THR A 81 -23.38 35.84 -20.69
C THR A 81 -22.86 35.64 -19.27
N THR A 82 -23.59 34.87 -18.46
CA THR A 82 -23.07 34.32 -17.20
C THR A 82 -22.69 32.86 -17.45
N THR A 83 -21.43 32.51 -17.17
CA THR A 83 -20.86 31.18 -17.41
C THR A 83 -20.33 30.56 -16.13
N THR A 84 -20.36 29.24 -16.05
CA THR A 84 -19.87 28.50 -14.90
C THR A 84 -18.36 28.25 -15.02
N GLY A 85 -17.58 28.77 -14.08
CA GLY A 85 -16.12 28.53 -13.97
C GLY A 85 -15.78 27.26 -13.21
N GLU A 86 -14.52 26.83 -13.30
CA GLU A 86 -14.04 25.62 -12.61
C GLU A 86 -14.04 25.77 -11.08
N GLU A 87 -14.12 24.63 -10.39
CA GLU A 87 -14.10 24.55 -8.93
C GLU A 87 -12.83 25.21 -8.35
N GLY A 88 -12.99 25.99 -7.28
CA GLY A 88 -11.87 26.63 -6.58
C GLY A 88 -11.26 27.84 -7.31
N THR A 89 -11.82 28.26 -8.45
CA THR A 89 -11.42 29.48 -9.15
C THR A 89 -12.15 30.71 -8.58
N GLY A 90 -11.56 31.90 -8.70
CA GLY A 90 -12.24 33.15 -8.33
C GLY A 90 -13.31 33.53 -9.37
N ALA A 91 -14.37 34.20 -8.93
CA ALA A 91 -15.32 34.82 -9.85
C ALA A 91 -14.64 35.93 -10.67
N SER A 92 -14.93 36.01 -11.97
CA SER A 92 -14.35 37.00 -12.87
C SER A 92 -15.40 37.63 -13.78
N SER A 93 -15.05 38.75 -14.41
CA SER A 93 -15.91 39.46 -15.35
C SER A 93 -15.10 40.01 -16.52
N GLU A 94 -15.77 40.21 -17.65
CA GLU A 94 -15.17 40.73 -18.89
C GLU A 94 -16.15 41.64 -19.62
N VAL A 95 -15.69 42.82 -20.08
CA VAL A 95 -16.47 43.74 -20.91
C VAL A 95 -16.06 43.58 -22.37
N VAL A 96 -17.01 43.19 -23.24
CA VAL A 96 -16.76 42.94 -24.67
C VAL A 96 -17.60 43.89 -25.55
N PRO A 97 -17.09 44.34 -26.72
CA PRO A 97 -17.89 45.12 -27.66
C PRO A 97 -19.11 44.34 -28.20
N ASP A 98 -20.27 44.99 -28.27
CA ASP A 98 -21.56 44.41 -28.70
C ASP A 98 -22.24 45.22 -29.84
N GLY A 99 -21.41 45.75 -30.75
CA GLY A 99 -21.89 46.48 -31.93
C GLY A 99 -22.28 47.92 -31.65
N GLN A 100 -23.26 48.45 -32.38
CA GLN A 100 -23.78 49.82 -32.23
C GLN A 100 -25.33 49.83 -32.19
N THR A 101 -25.93 50.89 -31.65
CA THR A 101 -27.38 51.15 -31.79
C THR A 101 -27.73 51.55 -33.24
N PRO A 102 -29.01 51.49 -33.65
CA PRO A 102 -29.45 52.05 -34.93
C PRO A 102 -29.07 53.53 -35.11
N GLU A 103 -28.93 54.26 -34.00
CA GLU A 103 -28.49 55.67 -33.96
C GLU A 103 -26.97 55.85 -33.88
N GLY A 104 -26.17 54.78 -33.89
CA GLY A 104 -24.71 54.80 -34.03
C GLY A 104 -23.89 54.79 -32.73
N SER A 105 -24.51 54.62 -31.56
CA SER A 105 -23.82 54.58 -30.26
C SER A 105 -23.16 53.22 -30.02
N PRO A 106 -21.92 53.14 -29.50
CA PRO A 106 -21.25 51.86 -29.26
C PRO A 106 -21.95 51.06 -28.14
N LYS A 107 -22.18 49.77 -28.37
CA LYS A 107 -22.75 48.84 -27.39
C LYS A 107 -21.64 47.99 -26.79
N TYR A 108 -21.75 47.64 -25.52
CA TYR A 108 -20.86 46.71 -24.83
C TYR A 108 -21.68 45.69 -24.03
N LYS A 109 -21.14 44.48 -23.83
CA LYS A 109 -21.71 43.42 -22.99
C LYS A 109 -20.80 43.14 -21.80
N LEU A 110 -21.39 42.90 -20.63
CA LEU A 110 -20.68 42.43 -19.44
C LEU A 110 -20.90 40.92 -19.26
N ASN A 111 -19.86 40.12 -19.50
CA ASN A 111 -19.85 38.70 -19.23
C ASN A 111 -19.34 38.42 -17.81
N LEU A 112 -19.92 37.43 -17.15
CA LEU A 112 -19.52 36.98 -15.81
C LEU A 112 -19.13 35.50 -15.86
N THR A 113 -18.07 35.12 -15.16
CA THR A 113 -17.73 33.72 -14.90
C THR A 113 -17.75 33.48 -13.40
N LEU A 114 -18.65 32.59 -12.95
CA LEU A 114 -18.86 32.26 -11.54
C LEU A 114 -18.45 30.81 -11.28
N PRO A 115 -17.55 30.53 -10.32
CA PRO A 115 -17.06 29.17 -10.06
C PRO A 115 -18.19 28.23 -9.60
N ARG A 116 -18.22 26.99 -10.12
CA ARG A 116 -19.13 25.95 -9.59
C ARG A 116 -18.70 25.45 -8.23
N GLY A 117 -19.67 25.01 -7.44
CA GLY A 117 -19.43 24.19 -6.26
C GLY A 117 -18.86 22.82 -6.62
N SER A 118 -18.19 22.18 -5.65
CA SER A 118 -17.58 20.87 -5.79
C SER A 118 -18.55 19.83 -6.35
N ALA A 119 -18.10 19.04 -7.32
CA ALA A 119 -18.92 17.96 -7.86
C ALA A 119 -19.07 16.85 -6.80
N GLY A 120 -20.32 16.50 -6.46
CA GLY A 120 -20.60 15.28 -5.71
C GLY A 120 -20.19 14.04 -6.53
N LYS A 121 -19.59 13.03 -5.87
CA LYS A 121 -19.25 11.76 -6.52
C LYS A 121 -20.49 11.09 -7.11
N ALA A 122 -20.29 10.34 -8.20
CA ALA A 122 -21.34 9.60 -8.89
C ALA A 122 -22.17 8.72 -7.93
N GLY A 123 -23.48 8.75 -8.11
CA GLY A 123 -24.42 7.91 -7.35
C GLY A 123 -24.18 6.42 -7.59
N LYS A 124 -24.55 5.60 -6.61
CA LYS A 124 -24.40 4.14 -6.61
C LYS A 124 -25.19 3.48 -7.74
N THR A 125 -24.70 2.35 -8.27
CA THR A 125 -25.30 1.66 -9.43
C THR A 125 -26.19 0.52 -8.99
N ALA A 126 -27.48 0.49 -9.37
CA ALA A 126 -28.39 -0.60 -9.00
C ALA A 126 -28.01 -1.93 -9.68
N ILE A 127 -28.10 -3.04 -8.93
CA ILE A 127 -27.78 -4.41 -9.39
C ILE A 127 -29.06 -5.24 -9.43
N PHE A 128 -29.25 -6.03 -10.49
CA PHE A 128 -30.47 -6.82 -10.70
C PHE A 128 -30.20 -8.33 -10.72
N GLY A 129 -31.00 -9.08 -9.97
CA GLY A 129 -31.08 -10.55 -10.02
C GLY A 129 -32.47 -11.02 -10.47
N ILE A 130 -32.56 -12.27 -10.95
CA ILE A 130 -33.86 -12.91 -11.21
C ILE A 130 -34.41 -13.47 -9.90
N GLY A 131 -35.64 -13.10 -9.56
CA GLY A 131 -36.39 -13.61 -8.41
C GLY A 131 -37.25 -14.82 -8.78
N ASN A 132 -38.47 -14.89 -8.25
CA ASN A 132 -39.39 -16.00 -8.47
C ASN A 132 -40.05 -15.92 -9.86
N VAL A 133 -40.20 -17.07 -10.51
CA VAL A 133 -40.99 -17.23 -11.74
C VAL A 133 -42.14 -18.19 -11.45
N SER A 134 -43.38 -17.72 -11.57
CA SER A 134 -44.60 -18.51 -11.32
C SER A 134 -45.58 -18.45 -12.48
N ASP A 135 -46.53 -19.38 -12.55
CA ASP A 135 -47.60 -19.36 -13.52
C ASP A 135 -48.80 -18.49 -13.08
N GLY A 136 -49.52 -17.88 -14.02
CA GLY A 136 -50.71 -17.06 -13.73
C GLY A 136 -51.42 -16.53 -14.97
N GLU A 137 -52.71 -16.20 -14.88
CA GLU A 137 -53.58 -15.91 -16.05
C GLU A 137 -53.09 -14.78 -16.99
N LYS A 138 -52.29 -13.84 -16.48
CA LYS A 138 -51.70 -12.73 -17.24
C LYS A 138 -50.22 -12.60 -16.92
N ALA A 139 -49.42 -12.25 -17.92
CA ALA A 139 -48.02 -11.95 -17.72
C ALA A 139 -47.85 -10.68 -16.87
N SER A 140 -47.00 -10.71 -15.85
CA SER A 140 -46.64 -9.54 -15.05
C SER A 140 -45.21 -9.64 -14.50
N ALA A 141 -44.61 -8.49 -14.22
CA ALA A 141 -43.32 -8.38 -13.53
C ALA A 141 -43.49 -7.53 -12.28
N THR A 142 -42.71 -7.83 -11.25
CA THR A 142 -42.53 -6.94 -10.10
C THR A 142 -41.06 -6.91 -9.69
N LEU A 143 -40.62 -5.78 -9.14
CA LEU A 143 -39.30 -5.66 -8.51
C LEU A 143 -39.47 -5.71 -7.00
N THR A 144 -38.67 -6.55 -6.34
CA THR A 144 -38.55 -6.59 -4.88
C THR A 144 -37.14 -6.19 -4.48
N ALA A 145 -37.02 -5.34 -3.45
CA ALA A 145 -35.72 -4.98 -2.88
C ALA A 145 -35.03 -6.22 -2.31
N ASP A 146 -33.73 -6.37 -2.58
CA ASP A 146 -32.89 -7.51 -2.18
C ASP A 146 -31.64 -7.05 -1.41
N GLY A 147 -31.78 -5.97 -0.64
CA GLY A 147 -30.70 -5.39 0.17
C GLY A 147 -29.71 -4.55 -0.62
N GLU A 148 -28.52 -4.37 -0.06
CA GLU A 148 -27.39 -3.68 -0.71
C GLU A 148 -26.20 -4.65 -0.84
N ASP A 149 -25.31 -4.45 -1.82
CA ASP A 149 -24.07 -5.23 -1.94
C ASP A 149 -22.98 -4.76 -0.95
N GLY A 150 -21.80 -5.40 -0.96
CA GLY A 150 -20.66 -5.01 -0.11
C GLY A 150 -20.10 -3.61 -0.38
N SER A 151 -20.55 -2.92 -1.44
CA SER A 151 -20.24 -1.52 -1.77
C SER A 151 -21.43 -0.57 -1.51
N GLY A 152 -22.53 -1.11 -0.97
CA GLY A 152 -23.77 -0.40 -0.66
C GLY A 152 -24.63 -0.05 -1.89
N ASN A 153 -24.44 -0.72 -3.03
CA ASN A 153 -25.30 -0.58 -4.21
C ASN A 153 -26.64 -1.27 -3.95
N PRO A 154 -27.80 -0.64 -4.27
CA PRO A 154 -29.10 -1.27 -4.06
C PRO A 154 -29.30 -2.46 -5.02
N GLN A 155 -29.67 -3.60 -4.46
CA GLN A 155 -29.95 -4.84 -5.19
C GLN A 155 -31.47 -5.03 -5.32
N TYR A 156 -31.92 -5.47 -6.49
CA TYR A 156 -33.33 -5.76 -6.77
C TYR A 156 -33.50 -7.12 -7.43
N LYS A 157 -34.54 -7.85 -7.04
CA LYS A 157 -34.99 -9.10 -7.67
C LYS A 157 -36.18 -8.85 -8.59
N LEU A 158 -36.07 -9.28 -9.84
CA LEU A 158 -37.16 -9.27 -10.82
C LEU A 158 -37.97 -10.56 -10.73
N ASN A 159 -39.19 -10.46 -10.21
CA ASN A 159 -40.14 -11.58 -10.15
C ASN A 159 -41.07 -11.54 -11.36
N LEU A 160 -41.38 -12.71 -11.92
CA LEU A 160 -42.19 -12.86 -13.13
C LEU A 160 -43.38 -13.79 -12.86
N VAL A 161 -44.56 -13.39 -13.31
CA VAL A 161 -45.74 -14.26 -13.40
C VAL A 161 -46.05 -14.44 -14.87
N LEU A 162 -46.17 -15.68 -15.36
CA LEU A 162 -46.35 -15.99 -16.78
C LEU A 162 -47.57 -16.88 -17.03
N PRO A 163 -48.35 -16.69 -18.11
CA PRO A 163 -49.43 -17.60 -18.46
C PRO A 163 -48.92 -19.01 -18.72
N ALA A 164 -49.55 -20.00 -18.05
CA ALA A 164 -49.37 -21.38 -18.42
C ALA A 164 -49.85 -21.57 -19.87
N GLY A 165 -49.01 -22.16 -20.72
CA GLY A 165 -49.39 -22.51 -22.09
C GLY A 165 -50.62 -23.41 -22.07
N LYS A 166 -51.61 -23.16 -22.95
CA LYS A 166 -52.81 -24.01 -23.02
C LYS A 166 -52.40 -25.47 -23.22
N THR A 167 -52.95 -26.36 -22.40
CA THR A 167 -52.71 -27.80 -22.50
C THR A 167 -53.20 -28.33 -23.85
N GLY A 168 -52.27 -28.60 -24.75
CA GLY A 168 -52.47 -29.17 -26.08
C GLY A 168 -51.10 -29.36 -26.74
N GLU A 169 -50.92 -30.45 -27.47
CA GLU A 169 -49.63 -30.90 -28.03
C GLU A 169 -48.84 -29.74 -28.68
N ASN A 170 -47.68 -29.40 -28.10
CA ASN A 170 -46.73 -28.33 -28.47
C ASN A 170 -47.06 -26.89 -28.02
N GLY A 171 -47.31 -26.68 -26.73
CA GLY A 171 -47.26 -25.33 -26.13
C GLY A 171 -45.84 -24.72 -26.27
N LYS A 172 -45.69 -23.69 -27.10
CA LYS A 172 -44.38 -23.09 -27.41
C LYS A 172 -43.91 -22.09 -26.34
N THR A 173 -42.62 -22.10 -26.03
CA THR A 173 -42.00 -21.28 -24.97
C THR A 173 -42.08 -19.78 -25.30
N PRO A 174 -42.55 -18.92 -24.37
CA PRO A 174 -42.50 -17.48 -24.51
C PRO A 174 -41.07 -16.94 -24.68
N LYS A 175 -40.91 -15.90 -25.48
CA LYS A 175 -39.64 -15.17 -25.68
C LYS A 175 -39.75 -13.77 -25.09
N PHE A 176 -38.63 -13.23 -24.62
CA PHE A 176 -38.58 -11.89 -24.04
C PHE A 176 -37.60 -10.99 -24.80
N GLU A 177 -38.01 -9.75 -25.01
CA GLU A 177 -37.18 -8.67 -25.53
C GLU A 177 -37.04 -7.57 -24.48
N ALA A 178 -35.93 -6.84 -24.53
CA ALA A 178 -35.72 -5.67 -23.68
C ALA A 178 -36.55 -4.48 -24.20
N GLY A 179 -37.31 -3.86 -23.30
CA GLY A 179 -38.02 -2.61 -23.51
C GLY A 179 -37.21 -1.39 -23.08
N SER A 180 -37.88 -0.27 -22.87
CA SER A 180 -37.24 0.96 -22.42
C SER A 180 -36.81 0.87 -20.95
N VAL A 181 -35.62 1.38 -20.65
CA VAL A 181 -35.18 1.66 -19.28
C VAL A 181 -35.31 3.16 -19.04
N SER A 182 -36.11 3.56 -18.06
CA SER A 182 -36.30 4.95 -17.67
C SER A 182 -35.77 5.21 -16.26
N THR A 183 -35.30 6.43 -16.01
CA THR A 183 -34.76 6.82 -14.72
C THR A 183 -35.81 7.61 -13.93
N LEU A 184 -36.05 7.23 -12.66
CA LEU A 184 -36.96 7.91 -11.73
C LEU A 184 -36.20 8.87 -10.79
N GLU A 185 -36.92 9.79 -10.15
CA GLU A 185 -36.38 10.67 -9.11
C GLU A 185 -35.98 9.89 -7.84
N PRO A 186 -35.10 10.42 -6.96
CA PRO A 186 -34.61 9.67 -5.80
C PRO A 186 -35.74 9.43 -4.81
N GLY A 187 -35.75 8.25 -4.18
CA GLY A 187 -36.80 7.81 -3.25
C GLY A 187 -38.08 7.27 -3.91
N GLN A 188 -38.19 7.31 -5.24
CA GLN A 188 -39.26 6.61 -5.97
C GLN A 188 -39.00 5.10 -6.01
N SER A 189 -40.04 4.27 -5.88
CA SER A 189 -39.89 2.81 -5.96
C SER A 189 -39.58 2.37 -7.40
N ALA A 190 -38.57 1.51 -7.56
CA ALA A 190 -38.28 0.89 -8.84
C ALA A 190 -39.46 0.01 -9.29
N SER A 191 -39.76 0.00 -10.59
CA SER A 191 -40.85 -0.80 -11.16
C SER A 191 -40.45 -1.48 -12.47
N ALA A 192 -41.14 -2.57 -12.80
CA ALA A 192 -40.96 -3.32 -14.03
C ALA A 192 -42.33 -3.58 -14.66
N GLU A 193 -42.42 -3.46 -15.98
CA GLU A 193 -43.65 -3.66 -16.74
C GLU A 193 -43.41 -4.67 -17.87
N ILE A 194 -44.34 -5.61 -18.07
CA ILE A 194 -44.32 -6.56 -19.18
C ILE A 194 -45.49 -6.26 -20.11
N SER A 195 -45.21 -6.09 -21.41
CA SER A 195 -46.21 -5.95 -22.46
C SER A 195 -46.06 -7.01 -23.53
N PHE A 196 -47.17 -7.59 -24.00
CA PHE A 196 -47.15 -8.48 -25.18
C PHE A 196 -46.81 -7.69 -26.44
N LYS A 197 -45.86 -8.18 -27.24
CA LYS A 197 -45.45 -7.56 -28.49
C LYS A 197 -46.17 -8.21 -29.67
N GLU A 198 -45.87 -9.47 -29.92
CA GLU A 198 -46.40 -10.24 -31.05
C GLU A 198 -46.10 -11.73 -30.87
N TYR A 199 -46.61 -12.57 -31.77
CA TYR A 199 -46.14 -13.94 -31.91
C TYR A 199 -45.03 -13.98 -32.96
N ASP A 200 -43.98 -14.77 -32.72
CA ASP A 200 -42.96 -15.00 -33.73
C ASP A 200 -43.47 -15.89 -34.88
N THR A 201 -42.64 -16.11 -35.90
CA THR A 201 -42.96 -16.93 -37.08
C THR A 201 -43.33 -18.38 -36.74
N ASP A 202 -42.92 -18.85 -35.57
CA ASP A 202 -43.24 -20.18 -35.06
C ASP A 202 -44.50 -20.18 -34.15
N GLY A 203 -45.05 -19.02 -33.79
CA GLY A 203 -46.21 -18.92 -32.90
C GLY A 203 -45.87 -18.88 -31.41
N SER A 204 -44.61 -18.65 -31.04
CA SER A 204 -44.19 -18.35 -29.66
C SER A 204 -44.52 -16.88 -29.33
N PRO A 205 -45.17 -16.58 -28.19
CA PRO A 205 -45.45 -15.20 -27.81
C PRO A 205 -44.16 -14.48 -27.38
N ILE A 206 -43.92 -13.30 -27.93
CA ILE A 206 -42.85 -12.38 -27.54
C ILE A 206 -43.42 -11.32 -26.60
N TYR A 207 -42.75 -11.11 -25.46
CA TYR A 207 -43.06 -10.07 -24.49
C TYR A 207 -41.89 -9.09 -24.35
N VAL A 208 -42.20 -7.82 -24.12
CA VAL A 208 -41.20 -6.76 -23.88
C VAL A 208 -41.21 -6.41 -22.40
N ILE A 209 -40.03 -6.35 -21.78
CA ILE A 209 -39.84 -5.96 -20.37
C ILE A 209 -39.24 -4.56 -20.30
N SER A 210 -39.99 -3.60 -19.75
CA SER A 210 -39.50 -2.22 -19.50
C SER A 210 -39.25 -2.00 -18.01
N LEU A 211 -38.22 -1.22 -17.69
CA LEU A 211 -37.79 -0.95 -16.31
C LEU A 211 -37.84 0.55 -16.00
N SER A 212 -38.23 0.90 -14.79
CA SER A 212 -38.13 2.26 -14.25
C SER A 212 -37.31 2.24 -12.97
N ILE A 213 -36.16 2.91 -12.97
CA ILE A 213 -35.11 2.76 -11.95
C ILE A 213 -34.82 4.13 -11.31
N PRO A 214 -34.93 4.32 -9.98
CA PRO A 214 -34.60 5.59 -9.32
C PRO A 214 -33.12 5.93 -9.43
N LYS A 215 -32.82 7.21 -9.64
CA LYS A 215 -31.45 7.74 -9.60
C LYS A 215 -30.91 7.76 -8.17
N GLY A 216 -29.61 7.55 -8.02
CA GLY A 216 -28.91 7.76 -6.75
C GLY A 216 -28.92 9.24 -6.36
N ASP A 217 -28.97 9.51 -5.05
CA ASP A 217 -28.92 10.87 -4.52
C ASP A 217 -27.63 11.58 -4.97
N THR A 218 -27.79 12.62 -5.78
CA THR A 218 -26.73 13.58 -6.07
C THR A 218 -27.02 14.82 -5.25
N GLY A 219 -26.02 15.28 -4.48
CA GLY A 219 -26.09 16.59 -3.83
C GLY A 219 -26.39 17.64 -4.89
N SER A 220 -27.50 18.37 -4.75
CA SER A 220 -27.85 19.40 -5.72
C SER A 220 -26.74 20.46 -5.76
N PRO A 221 -26.18 20.81 -6.92
CA PRO A 221 -25.27 21.95 -7.00
C PRO A 221 -25.99 23.20 -6.49
N GLY A 222 -25.25 24.08 -5.79
CA GLY A 222 -25.78 25.34 -5.30
C GLY A 222 -26.41 26.17 -6.44
N LYS A 223 -27.53 26.83 -6.16
CA LYS A 223 -28.21 27.70 -7.14
C LYS A 223 -27.32 28.89 -7.52
N ILE A 224 -27.28 29.24 -8.81
CA ILE A 224 -26.39 30.26 -9.37
C ILE A 224 -27.12 31.61 -9.38
N PRO A 225 -26.64 32.68 -8.73
CA PRO A 225 -27.28 33.99 -8.83
C PRO A 225 -27.24 34.56 -10.27
N VAL A 226 -28.32 35.19 -10.73
CA VAL A 226 -28.42 35.81 -12.07
C VAL A 226 -28.62 37.32 -11.93
N LEU A 227 -27.79 38.13 -12.61
CA LEU A 227 -28.00 39.58 -12.70
C LEU A 227 -29.05 39.88 -13.78
N GLN A 228 -30.23 40.36 -13.36
CA GLN A 228 -31.35 40.65 -14.23
C GLN A 228 -31.20 42.01 -14.95
N SER A 229 -30.81 43.05 -14.22
CA SER A 229 -30.58 44.39 -14.77
C SER A 229 -29.72 45.25 -13.84
N VAL A 230 -29.25 46.39 -14.35
CA VAL A 230 -28.62 47.45 -13.56
C VAL A 230 -29.51 48.68 -13.63
N ASN A 231 -29.78 49.30 -12.48
CA ASN A 231 -30.54 50.53 -12.33
C ASN A 231 -29.62 51.61 -11.75
N ALA A 232 -29.41 52.72 -12.46
CA ALA A 232 -28.54 53.80 -12.02
C ALA A 232 -29.33 55.11 -11.89
N GLN A 233 -29.19 55.79 -10.76
CA GLN A 233 -29.82 57.08 -10.45
C GLN A 233 -28.80 58.10 -9.93
N SER A 234 -29.09 59.40 -10.04
CA SER A 234 -28.19 60.43 -9.50
C SER A 234 -28.45 60.70 -8.00
N GLY A 235 -27.42 60.85 -7.17
CA GLY A 235 -27.51 61.27 -5.77
C GLY A 235 -26.16 61.72 -5.20
N GLU A 236 -26.17 62.55 -4.15
CA GLU A 236 -24.96 63.23 -3.65
C GLU A 236 -23.85 62.30 -3.12
N THR A 237 -24.18 61.06 -2.76
CA THR A 237 -23.22 60.08 -2.23
C THR A 237 -23.20 58.83 -3.13
N PRO A 238 -22.04 58.47 -3.70
CA PRO A 238 -21.88 57.22 -4.45
C PRO A 238 -22.22 56.01 -3.58
N SER A 239 -23.08 55.12 -4.06
CA SER A 239 -23.43 53.87 -3.36
C SER A 239 -24.02 52.84 -4.31
N GLY A 240 -23.90 51.56 -3.95
CA GLY A 240 -24.43 50.43 -4.72
C GLY A 240 -25.13 49.40 -3.83
N SER A 241 -26.23 48.82 -4.31
CA SER A 241 -26.95 47.75 -3.59
C SER A 241 -27.60 46.77 -4.55
N PHE A 242 -27.82 45.54 -4.10
CA PHE A 242 -28.59 44.56 -4.86
C PHE A 242 -30.03 44.46 -4.33
N THR A 243 -30.99 44.34 -5.25
CA THR A 243 -32.38 43.98 -4.92
C THR A 243 -32.71 42.65 -5.57
N GLN A 244 -33.11 41.66 -4.77
CA GLN A 244 -33.56 40.37 -5.29
C GLN A 244 -34.97 40.52 -5.90
N THR A 245 -35.18 40.05 -7.12
CA THR A 245 -36.43 40.24 -7.89
C THR A 245 -37.17 38.94 -8.18
N GLY A 246 -36.69 37.81 -7.67
CA GLY A 246 -37.32 36.50 -7.78
C GLY A 246 -36.33 35.41 -8.13
N THR A 247 -36.81 34.35 -8.78
CA THR A 247 -35.97 33.27 -9.32
C THR A 247 -36.24 33.06 -10.81
N ASP A 248 -35.31 32.47 -11.55
CA ASP A 248 -35.59 31.97 -12.91
C ASP A 248 -36.29 30.60 -12.90
N THR A 249 -36.47 30.03 -14.10
CA THR A 249 -37.08 28.71 -14.33
C THR A 249 -36.28 27.55 -13.73
N GLU A 250 -35.02 27.77 -13.38
CA GLU A 250 -34.10 26.79 -12.77
C GLU A 250 -33.99 26.99 -11.24
N GLY A 251 -34.67 28.00 -10.69
CA GLY A 251 -34.68 28.32 -9.26
C GLY A 251 -33.48 29.18 -8.82
N ASN A 252 -32.75 29.77 -9.76
CA ASN A 252 -31.63 30.66 -9.52
C ASN A 252 -32.13 32.05 -9.09
N PRO A 253 -31.61 32.65 -7.99
CA PRO A 253 -32.06 33.96 -7.54
C PRO A 253 -31.63 35.09 -8.50
N LYS A 254 -32.59 35.92 -8.91
CA LYS A 254 -32.39 37.09 -9.79
C LYS A 254 -32.14 38.35 -8.96
N TYR A 255 -31.17 39.16 -9.36
CA TYR A 255 -30.84 40.42 -8.69
C TYR A 255 -30.81 41.59 -9.67
N ILE A 256 -31.23 42.77 -9.20
CA ILE A 256 -30.99 44.07 -9.84
C ILE A 256 -29.88 44.78 -9.06
N LEU A 257 -28.87 45.29 -9.76
CA LEU A 257 -27.86 46.17 -9.17
C LEU A 257 -28.36 47.62 -9.22
N ASN A 258 -28.63 48.23 -8.09
CA ASN A 258 -28.96 49.65 -7.97
C ASN A 258 -27.71 50.46 -7.65
N LEU A 259 -27.41 51.49 -8.44
CA LEU A 259 -26.31 52.43 -8.24
C LEU A 259 -26.87 53.83 -8.03
N THR A 260 -26.38 54.53 -7.02
CA THR A 260 -26.61 55.96 -6.80
C THR A 260 -25.28 56.68 -6.96
N LEU A 261 -25.22 57.69 -7.81
CA LEU A 261 -23.97 58.36 -8.20
C LEU A 261 -24.14 59.88 -8.27
N PRO A 262 -23.16 60.71 -7.88
CA PRO A 262 -23.30 62.15 -8.02
C PRO A 262 -23.38 62.53 -9.50
N ALA A 263 -24.23 63.51 -9.80
CA ALA A 263 -24.34 64.05 -11.15
C ALA A 263 -22.98 64.65 -11.55
N GLY A 264 -22.41 64.20 -12.68
CA GLY A 264 -21.19 64.78 -13.21
C GLY A 264 -21.36 66.27 -13.46
N LYS A 265 -20.35 67.08 -13.13
CA LYS A 265 -20.31 68.47 -13.61
C LYS A 265 -20.38 68.41 -15.14
N ASP A 266 -21.36 69.11 -15.70
CA ASP A 266 -21.59 69.24 -17.15
C ASP A 266 -22.11 67.97 -17.88
N GLY A 267 -22.68 67.00 -17.16
CA GLY A 267 -23.34 65.83 -17.79
C GLY A 267 -22.39 64.76 -18.36
N GLN A 268 -21.11 64.85 -17.99
CA GLN A 268 -20.05 63.93 -18.40
C GLN A 268 -20.21 62.52 -17.77
N PRO A 269 -20.02 61.43 -18.53
CA PRO A 269 -20.26 60.06 -18.06
C PRO A 269 -19.22 59.61 -17.04
N ALA A 270 -19.67 58.98 -15.96
CA ALA A 270 -18.79 58.33 -15.00
C ALA A 270 -18.10 57.10 -15.60
N ILE A 271 -16.80 56.92 -15.32
CA ILE A 271 -16.04 55.73 -15.74
C ILE A 271 -15.91 54.77 -14.56
N PHE A 272 -16.28 53.50 -14.77
CA PHE A 272 -16.18 52.45 -13.76
C PHE A 272 -15.00 51.52 -14.04
N GLU A 273 -14.22 51.26 -13.02
CA GLU A 273 -13.15 50.27 -13.02
C GLU A 273 -13.51 49.16 -12.03
N GLN A 274 -13.13 47.93 -12.37
CA GLN A 274 -13.33 46.80 -11.48
C GLN A 274 -12.37 46.89 -10.29
N GLY A 275 -12.92 46.78 -9.08
CA GLY A 275 -12.18 46.62 -7.85
C GLY A 275 -12.03 45.16 -7.43
N THR A 276 -12.09 44.89 -6.13
CA THR A 276 -12.00 43.53 -5.60
C THR A 276 -13.35 42.84 -5.55
N THR A 277 -13.37 41.52 -5.78
CA THR A 277 -14.54 40.67 -5.49
C THR A 277 -14.25 39.83 -4.24
N THR A 278 -15.07 39.98 -3.21
CA THR A 278 -14.96 39.27 -1.93
C THR A 278 -16.12 38.31 -1.75
N THR A 279 -15.82 37.06 -1.39
CA THR A 279 -16.85 36.06 -1.08
C THR A 279 -17.31 36.21 0.38
N LEU A 280 -18.62 36.36 0.59
CA LEU A 280 -19.26 36.50 1.91
C LEU A 280 -19.88 35.18 2.40
N GLU A 281 -20.28 35.12 3.68
CA GLU A 281 -20.99 33.98 4.24
C GLU A 281 -22.45 33.88 3.71
N PRO A 282 -23.08 32.69 3.66
CA PRO A 282 -24.33 32.46 2.92
C PRO A 282 -25.55 33.31 3.32
N THR A 283 -25.54 33.87 4.52
CA THR A 283 -26.63 34.67 5.07
C THR A 283 -26.35 36.17 5.03
N GLU A 284 -25.14 36.58 4.63
CA GLU A 284 -24.79 37.98 4.50
C GLU A 284 -25.39 38.54 3.20
N PRO A 285 -25.84 39.80 3.16
CA PRO A 285 -26.41 40.39 1.97
C PRO A 285 -25.31 40.74 0.94
N ALA A 286 -25.59 40.47 -0.34
CA ALA A 286 -24.72 40.95 -1.42
C ALA A 286 -24.69 42.48 -1.44
N SER A 287 -23.51 43.06 -1.60
CA SER A 287 -23.32 44.52 -1.62
C SER A 287 -22.26 44.95 -2.63
N VAL A 288 -22.34 46.22 -3.03
CA VAL A 288 -21.35 46.88 -3.88
C VAL A 288 -20.91 48.17 -3.22
N GLU A 289 -19.61 48.29 -2.98
CA GLU A 289 -19.00 49.54 -2.54
C GLU A 289 -18.50 50.30 -3.77
N VAL A 290 -18.85 51.58 -3.85
CA VAL A 290 -18.44 52.50 -4.92
C VAL A 290 -17.40 53.47 -4.36
N VAL A 291 -16.16 53.36 -4.80
CA VAL A 291 -15.05 54.19 -4.30
C VAL A 291 -14.63 55.19 -5.38
N GLU A 292 -14.54 56.48 -5.05
CA GLU A 292 -14.03 57.50 -5.97
C GLU A 292 -12.57 57.22 -6.36
N ASN A 293 -12.27 57.24 -7.66
CA ASN A 293 -10.95 56.97 -8.23
C ASN A 293 -10.45 58.13 -9.11
N GLY A 294 -10.73 59.37 -8.69
CA GLY A 294 -10.28 60.60 -9.35
C GLY A 294 -11.08 60.95 -10.61
N THR A 295 -10.47 61.73 -11.52
CA THR A 295 -11.07 62.13 -12.80
C THR A 295 -10.15 61.77 -13.96
N THR A 296 -10.72 61.52 -15.15
CA THR A 296 -9.92 61.38 -16.38
C THR A 296 -9.30 62.73 -16.78
N PRO A 297 -8.31 62.75 -17.69
CA PRO A 297 -7.77 64.00 -18.24
C PRO A 297 -8.83 64.93 -18.87
N GLU A 298 -9.96 64.37 -19.31
CA GLU A 298 -11.11 65.07 -19.91
C GLU A 298 -12.14 65.56 -18.87
N GLY A 299 -11.93 65.28 -17.57
CA GLY A 299 -12.79 65.73 -16.47
C GLY A 299 -13.84 64.73 -15.97
N ASN A 300 -13.96 63.55 -16.60
CA ASN A 300 -14.96 62.55 -16.22
C ASN A 300 -14.65 61.93 -14.85
N PRO A 301 -15.63 61.80 -13.92
CA PRO A 301 -15.40 61.16 -12.63
C PRO A 301 -15.20 59.64 -12.78
N LYS A 302 -14.18 59.09 -12.12
CA LYS A 302 -13.87 57.65 -12.11
C LYS A 302 -14.29 57.01 -10.78
N TYR A 303 -14.76 55.78 -10.83
CA TYR A 303 -15.12 55.00 -9.64
C TYR A 303 -14.64 53.55 -9.74
N ILE A 304 -14.23 52.98 -8.61
CA ILE A 304 -13.94 51.55 -8.45
C ILE A 304 -15.16 50.87 -7.83
N LEU A 305 -15.55 49.72 -8.39
CA LEU A 305 -16.62 48.88 -7.85
C LEU A 305 -16.03 47.66 -7.14
N ASN A 306 -16.16 47.60 -5.81
CA ASN A 306 -15.83 46.41 -5.02
C ASN A 306 -17.10 45.60 -4.76
N PHE A 307 -17.09 44.34 -5.14
CA PHE A 307 -18.24 43.43 -5.00
C PHE A 307 -18.07 42.53 -3.79
N SER A 308 -19.10 42.41 -2.97
CA SER A 308 -19.16 41.41 -1.90
C SER A 308 -20.33 40.47 -2.15
N ILE A 309 -20.03 39.20 -2.48
CA ILE A 309 -21.02 38.23 -2.98
C ILE A 309 -21.09 37.02 -2.03
N PRO A 310 -22.26 36.68 -1.47
CA PRO A 310 -22.44 35.52 -0.60
C PRO A 310 -22.22 34.20 -1.33
N ARG A 311 -21.49 33.27 -0.69
CA ARG A 311 -21.42 31.87 -1.16
C ARG A 311 -22.74 31.15 -0.91
N GLY A 312 -23.03 30.09 -1.67
CA GLY A 312 -24.21 29.25 -1.41
C GLY A 312 -24.15 28.57 -0.04
N GLN A 313 -25.30 28.31 0.58
CA GLN A 313 -25.36 27.49 1.80
C GLN A 313 -24.78 26.10 1.51
N VAL A 314 -23.92 25.60 2.39
CA VAL A 314 -23.41 24.23 2.32
C VAL A 314 -24.60 23.30 2.54
N GLY A 315 -24.91 22.47 1.55
CA GLY A 315 -25.99 21.49 1.65
C GLY A 315 -25.75 20.55 2.85
N LYS A 316 -26.84 20.07 3.47
CA LYS A 316 -26.74 19.03 4.50
C LYS A 316 -25.95 17.85 3.93
N PRO A 317 -24.96 17.31 4.66
CA PRO A 317 -24.22 16.16 4.17
C PRO A 317 -25.20 14.99 3.98
N GLY A 318 -25.24 14.42 2.78
CA GLY A 318 -25.98 13.18 2.54
C GLY A 318 -25.41 12.03 3.36
N ILE A 319 -26.25 11.04 3.66
CA ILE A 319 -25.84 9.81 4.35
C ILE A 319 -24.67 9.19 3.57
N GLY A 320 -23.50 9.08 4.23
CA GLY A 320 -22.26 8.54 3.63
C GLY A 320 -21.20 9.57 3.19
N SER A 321 -21.37 10.86 3.50
CA SER A 321 -20.48 11.95 3.04
C SER A 321 -19.07 12.01 3.68
N GLY A 322 -18.74 11.16 4.65
CA GLY A 322 -17.48 11.25 5.41
C GLY A 322 -17.35 12.50 6.31
N ASN A 323 -18.34 13.40 6.28
CA ASN A 323 -18.44 14.55 7.18
C ASN A 323 -19.42 14.26 8.31
N VAL A 324 -19.19 14.89 9.46
CA VAL A 324 -20.07 14.81 10.63
C VAL A 324 -20.81 16.15 10.84
N SER A 325 -22.07 16.09 11.26
CA SER A 325 -22.92 17.23 11.59
C SER A 325 -23.02 17.38 13.10
N ALA A 326 -22.48 18.47 13.66
CA ALA A 326 -22.54 18.79 15.08
C ALA A 326 -22.67 20.30 15.30
N ASP A 327 -23.27 20.70 16.42
CA ASP A 327 -23.31 22.10 16.85
C ASP A 327 -21.90 22.59 17.18
N GLY A 328 -21.50 23.71 16.57
CA GLY A 328 -20.20 24.35 16.79
C GLY A 328 -20.20 25.35 17.95
N THR A 329 -21.35 25.59 18.58
CA THR A 329 -21.48 26.53 19.69
C THR A 329 -20.58 26.13 20.86
N GLY A 330 -19.66 27.01 21.26
CA GLY A 330 -18.74 26.79 22.40
C GLY A 330 -17.43 26.07 22.06
N LEU A 331 -17.17 25.77 20.78
CA LEU A 331 -15.86 25.29 20.36
C LEU A 331 -14.80 26.39 20.47
N VAL A 332 -13.68 26.08 21.09
CA VAL A 332 -12.57 27.01 21.30
C VAL A 332 -11.37 26.58 20.47
N ALA A 333 -10.82 27.52 19.71
CA ALA A 333 -9.61 27.29 18.91
C ALA A 333 -8.45 26.79 19.79
N GLY A 334 -7.75 25.73 19.35
CA GLY A 334 -6.62 25.13 20.06
C GLY A 334 -6.99 24.03 21.07
N LYS A 335 -8.27 23.86 21.39
CA LYS A 335 -8.75 22.71 22.17
C LYS A 335 -9.07 21.51 21.27
N LYS A 336 -9.00 20.31 21.84
CA LYS A 336 -9.37 19.05 21.17
C LYS A 336 -10.77 18.65 21.59
N TYR A 337 -11.53 18.10 20.66
CA TYR A 337 -12.90 17.62 20.90
C TYR A 337 -13.09 16.25 20.23
N LEU A 338 -13.86 15.37 20.87
CA LEU A 338 -14.32 14.11 20.31
C LEU A 338 -15.72 14.31 19.71
N PHE A 339 -15.96 13.73 18.53
CA PHE A 339 -17.31 13.66 17.97
C PHE A 339 -18.03 12.42 18.52
N VAL A 340 -19.21 12.63 19.08
CA VAL A 340 -20.07 11.57 19.62
C VAL A 340 -21.33 11.49 18.77
N PRO A 341 -21.52 10.43 17.97
CA PRO A 341 -22.73 10.27 17.18
C PRO A 341 -23.95 10.09 18.07
N GLU A 342 -25.10 10.61 17.64
CA GLU A 342 -26.36 10.54 18.41
C GLU A 342 -26.99 9.12 18.42
N SER A 343 -26.56 8.27 17.48
CA SER A 343 -26.94 6.86 17.37
C SER A 343 -25.94 6.10 16.50
N ASP A 344 -25.94 4.77 16.60
CA ASP A 344 -25.04 3.92 15.81
C ASP A 344 -25.24 4.14 14.31
N GLY A 345 -24.14 4.38 13.59
CA GLY A 345 -24.14 4.68 12.16
C GLY A 345 -24.57 6.12 11.81
N SER A 346 -24.86 6.97 12.80
CA SER A 346 -25.21 8.36 12.56
C SER A 346 -23.99 9.21 12.21
N THR A 347 -24.17 10.08 11.23
CA THR A 347 -23.23 11.17 10.91
C THR A 347 -23.60 12.47 11.61
N SER A 348 -24.67 12.47 12.42
CA SER A 348 -25.09 13.57 13.29
C SER A 348 -24.74 13.27 14.75
N GLY A 349 -24.31 14.29 15.48
CA GLY A 349 -23.84 14.11 16.85
C GLY A 349 -23.44 15.40 17.53
N ALA A 350 -22.70 15.29 18.63
CA ALA A 350 -22.21 16.43 19.42
C ALA A 350 -20.69 16.37 19.59
N PHE A 351 -20.06 17.54 19.76
CA PHE A 351 -18.67 17.61 20.18
C PHE A 351 -18.56 17.61 21.71
N VAL A 352 -17.64 16.81 22.23
CA VAL A 352 -17.30 16.76 23.66
C VAL A 352 -15.84 17.14 23.80
N GLU A 353 -15.51 18.07 24.72
CA GLU A 353 -14.11 18.47 24.96
C GLU A 353 -13.27 17.26 25.37
N TYR A 354 -12.17 17.04 24.64
CA TYR A 354 -11.22 16.00 24.96
C TYR A 354 -10.30 16.47 26.09
N VAL A 355 -10.50 15.90 27.28
CA VAL A 355 -9.57 16.03 28.40
C VAL A 355 -8.61 14.84 28.33
N ALA A 356 -7.32 15.10 28.13
CA ALA A 356 -6.31 14.04 28.14
C ALA A 356 -6.34 13.33 29.51
N PRO A 357 -6.31 11.98 29.56
CA PRO A 357 -6.19 11.29 30.83
C PRO A 357 -4.91 11.73 31.54
N GLU A 358 -5.00 12.03 32.84
CA GLU A 358 -3.82 12.35 33.64
C GLU A 358 -2.81 11.21 33.56
N ALA A 359 -1.53 11.54 33.44
CA ALA A 359 -0.45 10.56 33.32
C ALA A 359 -0.52 9.54 34.46
N TYR A 360 -0.39 8.26 34.13
CA TYR A 360 -0.35 7.18 35.10
C TYR A 360 0.72 7.44 36.17
N ASP A 361 0.32 7.53 37.44
CA ASP A 361 1.24 7.66 38.59
C ASP A 361 1.91 6.31 38.88
N ASP A 362 3.18 6.20 38.50
CA ASP A 362 3.99 4.98 38.67
C ASP A 362 4.69 4.88 40.04
N THR A 363 4.44 5.83 40.94
CA THR A 363 5.00 5.87 42.30
C THR A 363 4.75 4.58 43.10
N PRO A 364 3.54 3.97 43.09
CA PRO A 364 3.29 2.72 43.80
C PRO A 364 4.14 1.56 43.26
N LEU A 365 4.28 1.49 41.93
CA LEU A 365 5.04 0.45 41.23
C LEU A 365 6.54 0.55 41.56
N ARG A 366 7.08 1.78 41.61
CA ARG A 366 8.48 2.03 41.98
C ARG A 366 8.78 1.62 43.41
N LYS A 367 7.84 1.84 44.33
CA LYS A 367 7.97 1.42 45.74
C LYS A 367 7.99 -0.10 45.85
N GLU A 368 7.09 -0.79 45.14
CA GLU A 368 7.03 -2.26 45.14
C GLU A 368 8.32 -2.90 44.60
N ILE A 369 8.87 -2.34 43.51
CA ILE A 369 10.16 -2.80 42.95
C ILE A 369 11.30 -2.61 43.96
N ALA A 370 11.34 -1.47 44.66
CA ALA A 370 12.39 -1.20 45.65
C ALA A 370 12.31 -2.14 46.86
N ASP A 371 11.10 -2.42 47.36
CA ASP A 371 10.86 -3.32 48.48
C ASP A 371 11.25 -4.78 48.10
N ASN A 372 10.87 -5.24 46.90
CA ASN A 372 11.24 -6.57 46.39
C ASN A 372 12.76 -6.71 46.19
N LEU A 373 13.45 -5.68 45.72
CA LEU A 373 14.90 -5.70 45.55
C LEU A 373 15.64 -5.83 46.90
N ALA A 374 15.13 -5.18 47.96
CA ALA A 374 15.70 -5.27 49.29
C ALA A 374 15.51 -6.67 49.91
N ALA A 375 14.34 -7.28 49.70
CA ALA A 375 14.06 -8.65 50.14
C ALA A 375 14.96 -9.67 49.42
N ALA A 376 15.12 -9.55 48.10
CA ALA A 376 15.97 -10.43 47.30
C ALA A 376 17.44 -10.37 47.77
N LYS A 377 17.98 -9.17 48.01
CA LYS A 377 19.36 -9.01 48.52
C LYS A 377 19.59 -9.68 49.87
N THR A 378 18.62 -9.56 50.79
CA THR A 378 18.70 -10.21 52.11
C THR A 378 18.74 -11.72 51.96
N TYR A 379 17.81 -12.29 51.17
CA TYR A 379 17.75 -13.73 50.92
C TYR A 379 19.04 -14.26 50.30
N THR A 380 19.59 -13.60 49.27
CA THR A 380 20.83 -14.04 48.61
C THR A 380 22.01 -14.07 49.58
N ASN A 381 22.13 -13.06 50.44
CA ASN A 381 23.23 -13.01 51.41
C ASN A 381 23.12 -14.13 52.46
N GLU A 382 21.90 -14.49 52.88
CA GLU A 382 21.67 -15.62 53.79
C GLU A 382 22.02 -16.97 53.13
N GLN A 383 21.68 -17.17 51.85
CA GLN A 383 22.01 -18.40 51.12
C GLN A 383 23.52 -18.56 50.89
N ILE A 384 24.22 -17.48 50.54
CA ILE A 384 25.68 -17.50 50.33
C ILE A 384 26.42 -17.86 51.62
N ALA A 385 25.95 -17.36 52.77
CA ALA A 385 26.55 -17.66 54.08
C ALA A 385 26.49 -19.16 54.45
N GLY A 386 25.58 -19.95 53.84
CA GLY A 386 25.41 -21.37 54.08
C GLY A 386 26.28 -22.31 53.23
N ILE A 387 27.00 -21.80 52.23
CA ILE A 387 27.82 -22.63 51.33
C ILE A 387 29.15 -22.97 51.98
N VAL A 388 29.40 -24.27 52.20
CA VAL A 388 30.73 -24.76 52.61
C VAL A 388 31.69 -24.65 51.43
N GLN A 389 32.71 -23.80 51.56
CA GLN A 389 33.77 -23.65 50.56
C GLN A 389 34.72 -24.85 50.60
N PHE A 390 35.23 -25.24 49.44
CA PHE A 390 36.24 -26.28 49.35
C PHE A 390 37.65 -25.70 49.36
N ASP A 391 38.53 -26.26 50.18
CA ASP A 391 39.96 -25.92 50.24
C ASP A 391 40.81 -27.16 49.92
N ILE A 392 42.02 -26.95 49.41
CA ILE A 392 42.95 -28.03 49.05
C ILE A 392 44.21 -27.90 49.88
N LYS A 393 44.53 -28.95 50.64
CA LYS A 393 45.69 -28.97 51.53
C LYS A 393 46.60 -30.15 51.20
N ALA A 394 47.80 -29.86 50.71
CA ALA A 394 48.86 -30.86 50.61
C ALA A 394 49.44 -31.13 52.01
N VAL A 395 49.49 -32.39 52.41
CA VAL A 395 50.01 -32.83 53.70
C VAL A 395 50.93 -34.03 53.49
N LEU A 396 51.98 -34.16 54.30
CA LEU A 396 52.89 -35.32 54.21
C LEU A 396 52.21 -36.60 54.69
N GLU A 397 51.30 -36.50 55.65
CA GLU A 397 50.44 -37.56 56.17
C GLU A 397 49.10 -36.96 56.60
N LEU A 398 48.03 -37.77 56.66
CA LEU A 398 46.72 -37.31 57.10
C LEU A 398 46.76 -36.95 58.60
N PRO A 399 46.17 -35.82 59.01
CA PRO A 399 46.01 -35.49 60.44
C PRO A 399 45.05 -36.46 61.13
N ASP A 400 45.03 -36.50 62.47
CA ASP A 400 44.14 -37.39 63.24
C ASP A 400 42.65 -37.14 62.95
N THR A 401 42.29 -35.90 62.64
CA THR A 401 40.95 -35.49 62.21
C THR A 401 41.04 -34.49 61.05
N GLY A 402 40.05 -34.53 60.17
CA GLY A 402 39.95 -33.61 59.04
C GLY A 402 38.90 -32.51 59.23
N VAL A 403 38.95 -31.52 58.33
CA VAL A 403 38.00 -30.40 58.28
C VAL A 403 37.06 -30.61 57.10
N LYS A 404 35.75 -30.49 57.32
CA LYS A 404 34.75 -30.57 56.26
C LYS A 404 35.00 -29.53 55.17
N GLY A 405 34.90 -29.96 53.91
CA GLY A 405 35.22 -29.13 52.76
C GLY A 405 36.71 -29.07 52.43
N THR A 406 37.60 -29.72 53.18
CA THR A 406 39.03 -29.78 52.82
C THR A 406 39.36 -31.07 52.09
N ILE A 407 39.95 -30.96 50.90
CA ILE A 407 40.57 -32.08 50.17
C ILE A 407 42.05 -32.15 50.58
N TYR A 408 42.45 -33.30 51.09
CA TYR A 408 43.83 -33.55 51.53
C TYR A 408 44.57 -34.32 50.44
N LEU A 409 45.70 -33.78 49.99
CA LEU A 409 46.59 -34.42 49.02
C LEU A 409 47.77 -35.03 49.77
N VAL A 410 47.87 -36.37 49.74
CA VAL A 410 48.94 -37.11 50.42
C VAL A 410 49.88 -37.71 49.37
N PRO A 411 51.20 -37.41 49.40
CA PRO A 411 52.14 -37.92 48.40
C PRO A 411 52.12 -39.44 48.31
N LYS A 412 52.17 -39.98 47.08
CA LYS A 412 52.29 -41.42 46.82
C LYS A 412 53.52 -41.73 45.97
N THR A 413 54.07 -42.92 46.14
CA THR A 413 55.25 -43.37 45.38
C THR A 413 54.82 -44.02 44.07
N GLY A 414 55.15 -43.40 42.94
CA GLY A 414 54.90 -43.91 41.59
C GLY A 414 55.66 -43.11 40.53
N SER A 415 55.85 -43.69 39.35
CA SER A 415 56.43 -42.97 38.19
C SER A 415 55.31 -42.57 37.23
N GLY A 416 54.91 -41.31 37.30
CA GLY A 416 53.83 -40.73 36.51
C GLY A 416 53.51 -39.30 36.95
N ASN A 417 52.63 -38.61 36.23
CA ASN A 417 52.18 -37.25 36.58
C ASN A 417 51.22 -37.22 37.79
N ASP A 418 50.83 -38.40 38.29
CA ASP A 418 49.93 -38.59 39.42
C ASP A 418 50.73 -38.93 40.68
N VAL A 419 50.92 -37.92 41.53
CA VAL A 419 51.87 -37.95 42.65
C VAL A 419 51.20 -37.89 44.03
N HIS A 420 49.87 -37.80 44.11
CA HIS A 420 49.12 -37.79 45.38
C HIS A 420 47.95 -38.77 45.36
N ASN A 421 47.55 -39.25 46.54
CA ASN A 421 46.22 -39.78 46.80
C ASN A 421 45.36 -38.63 47.35
N GLU A 422 44.11 -38.54 46.91
CA GLU A 422 43.17 -37.51 47.38
C GLU A 422 42.21 -38.07 48.43
N TYR A 423 42.09 -37.38 49.56
CA TYR A 423 41.21 -37.76 50.66
C TYR A 423 40.27 -36.62 51.06
N ILE A 424 39.08 -36.98 51.54
CA ILE A 424 38.15 -36.06 52.20
C ILE A 424 37.79 -36.56 53.59
N TRP A 425 37.44 -35.64 54.49
CA TRP A 425 36.93 -35.99 55.81
C TRP A 425 35.42 -36.21 55.78
N ASP A 426 34.99 -37.42 56.15
CA ASP A 426 33.59 -37.70 56.42
C ASP A 426 33.31 -37.53 57.92
N GLU A 427 32.62 -36.45 58.27
CA GLU A 427 32.21 -36.16 59.65
C GLU A 427 31.29 -37.26 60.22
N THR A 428 30.53 -37.94 59.36
CA THR A 428 29.55 -38.96 59.76
C THR A 428 30.24 -40.21 60.27
N SER A 429 31.28 -40.66 59.55
CA SER A 429 32.08 -41.83 59.94
C SER A 429 33.29 -41.46 60.79
N SER A 430 33.60 -40.16 60.94
CA SER A 430 34.80 -39.63 61.60
C SER A 430 36.09 -40.26 61.05
N LYS A 431 36.16 -40.38 59.72
CA LYS A 431 37.28 -41.01 58.99
C LYS A 431 37.56 -40.28 57.68
N PHE A 432 38.75 -40.52 57.15
CA PHE A 432 39.11 -40.11 55.79
C PHE A 432 38.64 -41.13 54.75
N GLU A 433 38.04 -40.64 53.68
CA GLU A 433 37.65 -41.41 52.50
C GLU A 433 38.64 -41.13 51.36
N LEU A 434 39.17 -42.17 50.72
CA LEU A 434 40.02 -42.05 49.52
C LEU A 434 39.12 -41.83 48.31
N ILE A 435 39.27 -40.69 47.64
CA ILE A 435 38.41 -40.30 46.51
C ILE A 435 39.12 -40.31 45.16
N GLY A 436 40.44 -40.51 45.14
CA GLY A 436 41.19 -40.64 43.90
C GLY A 436 42.57 -41.27 44.07
N SER A 437 42.93 -42.13 43.11
CA SER A 437 44.25 -42.79 43.04
C SER A 437 44.70 -43.20 41.62
N THR A 438 43.93 -42.83 40.57
CA THR A 438 44.18 -42.98 39.10
C THR A 438 45.05 -44.15 38.61
N SER A 439 44.79 -45.37 39.08
CA SER A 439 45.30 -46.63 38.51
C SER A 439 44.22 -47.31 37.65
N VAL A 440 44.44 -47.50 36.34
CA VAL A 440 43.53 -48.23 35.42
C VAL A 440 44.19 -49.55 35.00
N ASP A 441 43.48 -50.69 35.19
CA ASP A 441 43.91 -52.01 34.72
C ASP A 441 43.42 -52.27 33.29
N LEU A 442 44.33 -52.72 32.40
CA LEU A 442 44.08 -52.94 30.97
C LEU A 442 44.35 -54.39 30.55
N SER A 443 44.45 -55.33 31.48
CA SER A 443 44.84 -56.73 31.20
C SER A 443 43.90 -57.51 30.27
N ASP A 444 42.66 -57.05 30.07
CA ASP A 444 41.62 -57.77 29.30
C ASP A 444 41.43 -57.29 27.84
N TYR A 445 42.34 -56.46 27.29
CA TYR A 445 42.23 -55.92 25.92
C TYR A 445 43.19 -56.59 24.91
N TYR A 446 42.74 -56.81 23.66
CA TYR A 446 43.56 -57.41 22.57
C TYR A 446 44.74 -56.54 22.14
N THR A 447 45.83 -57.19 21.76
CA THR A 447 47.02 -56.57 21.18
C THR A 447 46.89 -56.38 19.67
N LYS A 448 47.68 -55.46 19.12
CA LYS A 448 47.71 -55.15 17.68
C LYS A 448 48.11 -56.36 16.80
N ASN A 449 48.92 -57.27 17.33
CA ASN A 449 49.35 -58.46 16.59
C ASN A 449 48.21 -59.46 16.40
N GLU A 450 47.39 -59.67 17.44
CA GLU A 450 46.24 -60.58 17.40
C GLU A 450 45.17 -60.13 16.39
N ALA A 451 45.04 -58.82 16.15
CA ALA A 451 44.12 -58.27 15.16
C ALA A 451 44.59 -58.49 13.71
N ASN A 452 45.89 -58.43 13.44
CA ASN A 452 46.44 -58.47 12.08
C ASN A 452 46.35 -59.86 11.42
N GLU A 453 46.33 -60.94 12.20
CA GLU A 453 46.25 -62.31 11.67
C GLU A 453 44.83 -62.73 11.27
N ARG A 454 43.80 -61.96 11.64
CA ARG A 454 42.39 -62.33 11.47
C ARG A 454 41.72 -61.74 10.22
N TYR A 455 42.37 -60.83 9.49
CA TYR A 455 41.77 -60.12 8.34
C TYR A 455 42.72 -60.04 7.13
N VAL A 456 42.21 -60.24 5.89
CA VAL A 456 43.00 -60.15 4.63
C VAL A 456 43.03 -58.70 4.10
N LEU A 457 44.22 -58.22 3.71
CA LEU A 457 44.46 -56.87 3.21
C LEU A 457 44.21 -56.73 1.68
N LYS A 458 43.67 -55.57 1.29
CA LYS A 458 43.45 -55.16 -0.11
C LYS A 458 44.77 -54.74 -0.77
N GLU A 459 45.18 -55.42 -1.84
CA GLU A 459 46.31 -55.00 -2.69
C GLU A 459 45.84 -54.51 -4.08
N ALA A 460 46.53 -53.51 -4.63
CA ALA A 460 46.18 -52.91 -5.92
C ALA A 460 46.56 -53.83 -7.11
N GLY A 461 45.64 -53.98 -8.08
CA GLY A 461 45.88 -54.70 -9.33
C GLY A 461 45.56 -56.19 -9.32
N LYS A 462 45.02 -56.73 -8.22
CA LYS A 462 44.51 -58.11 -8.16
C LYS A 462 43.01 -58.14 -7.92
N ARG A 463 42.35 -59.13 -8.53
CA ARG A 463 40.90 -59.34 -8.34
C ARG A 463 40.66 -59.89 -6.93
N LEU A 464 39.68 -59.34 -6.23
CA LEU A 464 39.20 -59.79 -4.90
C LEU A 464 38.30 -61.03 -5.04
N MET A 465 38.63 -61.94 -5.95
CA MET A 465 37.83 -63.10 -6.30
C MET A 465 38.74 -64.22 -6.79
N THR A 466 38.23 -65.44 -6.87
CA THR A 466 39.02 -66.60 -7.27
C THR A 466 39.20 -66.65 -8.80
N ASN A 467 40.26 -67.31 -9.29
CA ASN A 467 40.56 -67.41 -10.73
C ASN A 467 39.45 -68.10 -11.55
N ALA A 468 38.66 -68.99 -10.93
CA ALA A 468 37.56 -69.72 -11.57
C ALA A 468 36.38 -68.81 -11.96
N GLU A 469 36.19 -67.70 -11.23
CA GLU A 469 35.13 -66.72 -11.50
C GLU A 469 35.48 -65.78 -12.67
N GLY A 470 36.77 -65.69 -13.04
CA GLY A 470 37.23 -64.83 -14.16
C GLY A 470 36.91 -65.38 -15.55
N ALA A 471 37.06 -66.69 -15.77
CA ALA A 471 36.90 -67.32 -17.09
C ALA A 471 35.45 -67.38 -17.60
N LYS A 472 34.46 -67.26 -16.69
CA LYS A 472 33.02 -67.26 -17.06
C LYS A 472 32.57 -65.99 -17.79
N LEU A 473 33.38 -64.92 -17.75
CA LEU A 473 33.00 -63.59 -18.26
C LEU A 473 33.48 -63.30 -19.69
N GLU A 474 34.38 -64.10 -20.27
CA GLU A 474 34.93 -63.87 -21.62
C GLU A 474 33.96 -64.21 -22.77
N GLY A 475 32.90 -65.00 -22.51
CA GLY A 475 31.93 -65.42 -23.54
C GLY A 475 30.82 -64.42 -23.88
N ILE A 476 30.68 -63.33 -23.11
CA ILE A 476 29.59 -62.34 -23.26
C ILE A 476 29.92 -61.28 -24.32
N GLU A 477 31.19 -61.10 -24.67
CA GLU A 477 31.66 -59.98 -25.50
C GLU A 477 31.32 -60.11 -27.00
N SER A 478 30.92 -61.30 -27.48
CA SER A 478 30.82 -61.63 -28.92
C SER A 478 29.39 -61.61 -29.52
N GLY A 479 28.31 -61.41 -28.76
CA GLY A 479 26.99 -61.96 -29.16
C GLY A 479 25.72 -61.10 -29.29
N ALA A 480 25.58 -59.88 -28.77
CA ALA A 480 24.23 -59.40 -28.41
C ALA A 480 23.70 -58.07 -29.03
N ASN A 481 24.03 -57.74 -30.29
CA ASN A 481 23.35 -56.66 -31.03
C ASN A 481 22.80 -57.12 -32.39
N LYS A 482 21.78 -57.99 -32.36
CA LYS A 482 20.92 -58.31 -33.52
C LYS A 482 19.48 -57.95 -33.18
N PHE A 483 19.04 -56.81 -33.72
CA PHE A 483 17.71 -56.15 -33.68
C PHE A 483 16.63 -56.80 -32.78
N GLN A 484 16.25 -56.10 -31.71
CA GLN A 484 15.06 -56.39 -30.90
C GLN A 484 14.16 -55.16 -30.84
N TYR A 485 12.84 -55.36 -30.90
CA TYR A 485 11.88 -54.34 -30.46
C TYR A 485 12.29 -53.86 -29.06
N PRO A 486 12.23 -52.57 -28.75
CA PRO A 486 12.32 -52.15 -27.36
C PRO A 486 11.15 -52.80 -26.62
N VAL A 487 11.45 -53.77 -25.76
CA VAL A 487 10.46 -54.55 -25.02
C VAL A 487 9.95 -53.74 -23.83
N ASN A 488 8.63 -53.78 -23.61
CA ASN A 488 7.85 -53.07 -22.60
C ASN A 488 7.84 -51.53 -22.72
N PRO A 489 6.83 -50.92 -23.38
CA PRO A 489 6.57 -49.50 -23.20
C PRO A 489 6.26 -49.21 -21.72
N GLY A 490 6.86 -48.16 -21.15
CA GLY A 490 6.37 -47.60 -19.90
C GLY A 490 4.97 -47.02 -20.09
N GLU A 491 4.16 -46.98 -19.03
CA GLU A 491 2.87 -46.29 -19.05
C GLU A 491 3.09 -44.82 -19.46
N GLY A 492 2.45 -44.38 -20.56
CA GLY A 492 2.55 -43.01 -21.09
C GLY A 492 3.61 -42.74 -22.18
N GLN A 493 4.36 -43.74 -22.67
CA GLN A 493 5.34 -43.54 -23.75
C GLN A 493 4.76 -43.83 -25.16
N VAL A 494 5.29 -43.14 -26.19
CA VAL A 494 4.89 -43.33 -27.60
C VAL A 494 6.09 -43.65 -28.50
N LEU A 495 5.89 -44.44 -29.56
CA LEU A 495 6.98 -44.87 -30.43
C LEU A 495 7.38 -43.73 -31.37
N THR A 496 8.65 -43.30 -31.34
CA THR A 496 9.17 -42.23 -32.21
C THR A 496 10.37 -42.70 -33.03
N TRP A 497 10.63 -41.98 -34.13
CA TRP A 497 11.70 -42.29 -35.08
C TRP A 497 12.72 -41.15 -35.15
N SER A 498 13.98 -41.43 -34.84
CA SER A 498 15.06 -40.45 -34.99
C SER A 498 16.38 -41.14 -35.34
N ALA A 499 17.20 -40.49 -36.19
CA ALA A 499 18.51 -40.98 -36.65
C ALA A 499 18.53 -42.43 -37.20
N GLY A 500 17.43 -42.89 -37.80
CA GLY A 500 17.38 -44.18 -38.51
C GLY A 500 17.05 -45.42 -37.65
N ALA A 501 16.61 -45.26 -36.40
CA ALA A 501 16.11 -46.36 -35.56
C ALA A 501 14.82 -45.98 -34.78
N ALA A 502 14.02 -46.99 -34.41
CA ALA A 502 12.81 -46.82 -33.58
C ALA A 502 13.13 -46.86 -32.08
N LYS A 503 12.50 -45.99 -31.30
CA LYS A 503 12.57 -45.99 -29.83
C LYS A 503 11.21 -45.62 -29.21
N TRP A 504 10.93 -46.07 -27.98
CA TRP A 504 9.86 -45.47 -27.16
C TRP A 504 10.37 -44.14 -26.60
N ASP A 505 9.62 -43.07 -26.77
CA ASP A 505 9.99 -41.73 -26.33
C ASP A 505 8.79 -41.05 -25.67
N ASN A 506 9.08 -40.05 -24.85
CA ASN A 506 8.03 -39.21 -24.26
C ASN A 506 7.56 -38.21 -25.33
N PRO A 507 6.27 -37.81 -25.35
CA PRO A 507 5.77 -36.83 -26.32
C PRO A 507 6.62 -35.55 -26.31
N ALA A 508 6.99 -35.07 -27.51
CA ALA A 508 7.72 -33.82 -27.67
C ALA A 508 6.82 -32.64 -27.23
N SER A 509 7.19 -31.98 -26.14
CA SER A 509 6.55 -30.81 -25.48
C SER A 509 5.08 -31.03 -25.04
N GLY A 510 4.71 -31.16 -23.77
CA GLY A 510 5.34 -30.71 -22.53
C GLY A 510 4.51 -29.66 -21.75
N TYR A 511 3.18 -29.61 -21.91
CA TYR A 511 2.28 -28.66 -21.25
C TYR A 511 0.97 -29.28 -20.70
N GLU A 512 0.97 -30.53 -20.24
CA GLU A 512 -0.08 -30.91 -19.28
C GLU A 512 0.26 -30.42 -17.88
N TYR A 513 1.55 -30.36 -17.54
CA TYR A 513 2.07 -29.86 -16.29
C TYR A 513 3.57 -29.53 -16.40
N ILE A 514 4.10 -28.74 -15.46
CA ILE A 514 5.53 -28.57 -15.22
C ILE A 514 5.93 -29.49 -14.06
N GLU A 515 6.97 -30.29 -14.26
CA GLU A 515 7.59 -31.09 -13.19
C GLU A 515 8.86 -30.40 -12.69
N LEU A 516 8.88 -30.11 -11.39
CA LEU A 516 10.08 -29.79 -10.63
C LEU A 516 10.66 -31.07 -10.03
N GLY A 517 11.98 -31.06 -9.88
CA GLY A 517 12.74 -32.03 -9.11
C GLY A 517 12.39 -31.93 -7.63
N ASP A 518 13.15 -32.64 -6.81
CA ASP A 518 12.82 -32.73 -5.39
C ASP A 518 13.10 -31.41 -4.65
N ILE A 519 12.05 -30.66 -4.32
CA ILE A 519 12.16 -29.40 -3.57
C ILE A 519 12.77 -29.59 -2.18
N LEU A 520 12.77 -30.81 -1.62
CA LEU A 520 13.43 -31.11 -0.34
C LEU A 520 14.97 -31.10 -0.45
N GLN A 521 15.52 -31.13 -1.68
CA GLN A 521 16.95 -30.98 -1.93
C GLN A 521 17.42 -29.52 -1.83
N ILE A 522 16.51 -28.57 -1.98
CA ILE A 522 16.77 -27.14 -1.76
C ILE A 522 16.73 -26.90 -0.27
N SER A 523 17.83 -27.24 0.43
CA SER A 523 17.85 -27.11 1.87
C SER A 523 18.03 -25.68 2.36
N ARG A 524 18.47 -24.77 1.48
CA ARG A 524 18.69 -23.32 1.68
C ARG A 524 18.76 -22.68 0.29
N VAL A 525 19.35 -21.49 0.15
CA VAL A 525 19.71 -20.96 -1.17
C VAL A 525 20.65 -21.94 -1.87
N LYS A 526 20.31 -22.30 -3.10
CA LYS A 526 21.14 -23.06 -4.01
C LYS A 526 21.37 -22.23 -5.26
N THR A 527 22.62 -21.89 -5.51
CA THR A 527 23.02 -21.12 -6.68
C THR A 527 23.12 -22.01 -7.92
N SER A 528 23.22 -21.40 -9.11
CA SER A 528 23.41 -22.10 -10.39
C SER A 528 24.59 -23.07 -10.44
N THR A 529 25.60 -22.91 -9.57
CA THR A 529 26.72 -23.87 -9.46
C THR A 529 26.42 -25.06 -8.55
N GLU A 530 25.38 -24.98 -7.73
CA GLU A 530 25.03 -25.98 -6.71
C GLU A 530 23.74 -26.75 -7.04
N LEU A 531 22.89 -26.18 -7.90
CA LEU A 531 21.67 -26.80 -8.40
C LEU A 531 21.80 -27.05 -9.89
N ASP A 532 21.66 -28.31 -10.29
CA ASP A 532 21.51 -28.64 -11.70
C ASP A 532 20.10 -28.28 -12.15
N TRP A 533 19.97 -27.12 -12.82
CA TRP A 533 18.70 -26.64 -13.34
C TRP A 533 18.14 -27.53 -14.44
N ASN A 534 18.97 -28.21 -15.22
CA ASN A 534 18.47 -29.14 -16.24
C ASN A 534 17.78 -30.33 -15.59
N ASP A 535 18.30 -30.81 -14.46
CA ASP A 535 17.69 -31.89 -13.72
C ASP A 535 16.52 -31.44 -12.83
N PHE A 536 16.64 -30.26 -12.22
CA PHE A 536 15.67 -29.72 -11.27
C PHE A 536 14.42 -29.16 -11.95
N ILE A 537 14.53 -28.39 -13.04
CA ILE A 537 13.34 -27.88 -13.75
C ILE A 537 13.14 -28.59 -15.09
N LYS A 538 13.75 -29.76 -15.28
CA LYS A 538 13.67 -30.57 -16.51
C LYS A 538 14.02 -29.79 -17.78
N GLY A 539 15.00 -28.89 -17.67
CA GLY A 539 15.47 -28.04 -18.75
C GLY A 539 14.47 -26.95 -19.17
N LYS A 540 13.39 -26.72 -18.41
CA LYS A 540 12.44 -25.63 -18.68
C LYS A 540 13.06 -24.27 -18.41
N THR A 541 12.77 -23.34 -19.31
CA THR A 541 13.26 -21.97 -19.25
C THR A 541 12.37 -21.10 -18.35
N MET A 542 12.81 -19.86 -18.09
CA MET A 542 11.96 -18.87 -17.42
C MET A 542 10.71 -18.56 -18.26
N ASP A 543 10.82 -18.56 -19.58
CA ASP A 543 9.69 -18.35 -20.49
C ASP A 543 8.68 -19.51 -20.39
N ASP A 544 9.14 -20.75 -20.19
CA ASP A 544 8.23 -21.89 -19.96
C ASP A 544 7.44 -21.72 -18.65
N LEU A 545 8.10 -21.24 -17.58
CA LEU A 545 7.44 -20.98 -16.30
C LEU A 545 6.50 -19.77 -16.40
N GLU A 546 6.84 -18.77 -17.21
CA GLU A 546 5.97 -17.65 -17.55
C GLU A 546 4.70 -18.11 -18.25
N GLN A 547 4.85 -18.97 -19.27
CA GLN A 547 3.69 -19.52 -19.98
C GLN A 547 2.83 -20.38 -19.05
N ALA A 548 3.43 -21.15 -18.13
CA ALA A 548 2.66 -21.90 -17.14
C ALA A 548 1.90 -20.99 -16.17
N TYR A 549 2.51 -19.88 -15.74
CA TYR A 549 1.84 -18.87 -14.92
C TYR A 549 0.65 -18.24 -15.66
N ILE A 550 0.84 -17.82 -16.92
CA ILE A 550 -0.20 -17.21 -17.75
C ILE A 550 -1.34 -18.19 -18.05
N ASN A 551 -1.00 -19.43 -18.37
CA ASN A 551 -1.96 -20.46 -18.81
C ASN A 551 -2.52 -21.30 -17.66
N ASN A 552 -2.15 -21.00 -16.40
CA ASN A 552 -2.51 -21.77 -15.22
C ASN A 552 -2.18 -23.27 -15.37
N THR A 553 -1.03 -23.58 -15.96
CA THR A 553 -0.57 -24.96 -16.13
C THR A 553 -0.17 -25.54 -14.77
N PRO A 554 -0.67 -26.72 -14.38
CA PRO A 554 -0.30 -27.36 -13.12
C PRO A 554 1.21 -27.52 -12.98
N ILE A 555 1.73 -27.28 -11.78
CA ILE A 555 3.15 -27.49 -11.46
C ILE A 555 3.22 -28.53 -10.35
N TYR A 556 4.03 -29.56 -10.51
CA TYR A 556 4.24 -30.61 -9.52
C TYR A 556 5.71 -30.66 -9.13
N SER A 557 6.00 -30.84 -7.85
CA SER A 557 7.32 -31.23 -7.38
C SER A 557 7.31 -32.72 -7.09
N LYS A 558 8.33 -33.44 -7.58
CA LYS A 558 8.63 -34.77 -7.04
C LYS A 558 9.05 -34.66 -5.58
N ILE A 559 8.73 -35.63 -4.74
CA ILE A 559 9.16 -35.68 -3.32
C ILE A 559 9.86 -37.02 -3.05
N GLN A 560 11.07 -36.97 -2.49
CA GLN A 560 11.82 -38.17 -2.09
C GLN A 560 12.16 -38.13 -0.60
N SER A 561 12.12 -39.29 0.06
CA SER A 561 12.53 -39.38 1.46
C SER A 561 14.03 -39.21 1.59
N ARG A 562 14.47 -38.25 2.41
CA ARG A 562 15.90 -38.01 2.71
C ARG A 562 16.56 -39.17 3.47
N TYR A 563 15.77 -39.98 4.17
CA TYR A 563 16.26 -41.03 5.07
C TYR A 563 16.15 -42.43 4.49
N PHE A 564 15.10 -42.71 3.71
CA PHE A 564 14.84 -44.05 3.18
C PHE A 564 15.11 -44.18 1.67
N GLY A 565 15.38 -43.08 0.96
CA GLY A 565 15.66 -43.11 -0.49
C GLY A 565 14.46 -43.51 -1.35
N GLU A 566 13.30 -43.78 -0.75
CA GLU A 566 12.07 -44.15 -1.43
C GLU A 566 11.36 -42.91 -2.03
N LYS A 567 10.76 -43.08 -3.21
CA LYS A 567 9.95 -42.04 -3.87
C LYS A 567 8.64 -41.91 -3.08
N MET A 568 8.39 -40.75 -2.48
CA MET A 568 7.18 -40.50 -1.67
C MET A 568 6.00 -39.95 -2.47
N GLY A 569 6.21 -39.59 -3.74
CA GLY A 569 5.16 -39.17 -4.67
C GLY A 569 5.44 -37.79 -5.26
N TYR A 570 4.35 -37.08 -5.60
CA TYR A 570 4.40 -35.71 -6.11
C TYR A 570 3.52 -34.81 -5.25
N SER A 571 3.98 -33.57 -5.02
CA SER A 571 3.19 -32.50 -4.42
C SER A 571 2.84 -31.48 -5.49
N GLN A 572 1.57 -31.14 -5.60
CA GLN A 572 1.11 -30.09 -6.51
C GLN A 572 1.37 -28.71 -5.90
N CYS A 573 1.83 -27.79 -6.73
CA CYS A 573 1.93 -26.39 -6.38
C CYS A 573 0.54 -25.82 -6.12
N THR A 574 0.33 -25.25 -4.94
CA THR A 574 -0.97 -24.71 -4.50
C THR A 574 -1.13 -23.23 -4.86
N SER A 575 -0.03 -22.52 -5.09
CA SER A 575 -0.02 -21.12 -5.48
C SER A 575 1.30 -20.76 -6.13
N ILE A 576 1.22 -19.94 -7.19
CA ILE A 576 2.37 -19.33 -7.86
C ILE A 576 2.19 -17.81 -7.89
N MET A 577 3.24 -17.08 -7.54
CA MET A 577 3.29 -15.62 -7.65
C MET A 577 4.58 -15.22 -8.36
N LYS A 578 4.47 -14.32 -9.33
CA LYS A 578 5.61 -13.72 -10.01
C LYS A 578 5.87 -12.31 -9.50
N ILE A 579 7.13 -12.00 -9.19
CA ILE A 579 7.60 -10.64 -8.90
C ILE A 579 8.75 -10.32 -9.85
N VAL A 580 8.73 -9.12 -10.42
CA VAL A 580 9.79 -8.62 -11.30
C VAL A 580 10.40 -7.39 -10.67
N ASP A 581 11.71 -7.43 -10.43
CA ASP A 581 12.51 -6.31 -9.93
C ASP A 581 13.63 -6.00 -10.93
N GLY A 582 13.36 -5.03 -11.81
CA GLY A 582 14.24 -4.71 -12.94
C GLY A 582 14.42 -5.91 -13.87
N THR A 583 15.64 -6.43 -13.98
CA THR A 583 15.97 -7.63 -14.78
C THR A 583 15.86 -8.92 -13.97
N VAL A 584 15.64 -8.85 -12.67
CA VAL A 584 15.50 -10.02 -11.79
C VAL A 584 14.04 -10.44 -11.76
N VAL A 585 13.79 -11.74 -11.89
CA VAL A 585 12.45 -12.32 -11.83
C VAL A 585 12.42 -13.38 -10.75
N HIS A 586 11.42 -13.30 -9.88
CA HIS A 586 11.15 -14.27 -8.82
C HIS A 586 9.84 -14.99 -9.11
N TYR A 587 9.86 -16.31 -9.02
CA TYR A 587 8.66 -17.15 -9.01
C TYR A 587 8.55 -17.80 -7.64
N TYR A 588 7.58 -17.33 -6.86
CA TYR A 588 7.24 -17.88 -5.55
C TYR A 588 6.21 -18.98 -5.71
N LEU A 589 6.61 -20.23 -5.46
CA LEU A 589 5.77 -21.41 -5.56
C LEU A 589 5.51 -21.99 -4.17
N SER A 590 4.23 -22.21 -3.83
CA SER A 590 3.83 -22.84 -2.58
C SER A 590 3.50 -24.32 -2.78
N PHE A 591 3.96 -25.17 -1.86
CA PHE A 591 3.71 -26.61 -1.86
C PHE A 591 3.29 -27.07 -0.47
N VAL A 592 2.37 -28.04 -0.41
CA VAL A 592 2.04 -28.76 0.82
C VAL A 592 2.61 -30.17 0.71
N VAL A 593 3.51 -30.52 1.61
CA VAL A 593 4.23 -31.80 1.58
C VAL A 593 4.01 -32.54 2.90
N ALA A 594 3.39 -33.70 2.81
CA ALA A 594 3.35 -34.65 3.92
C ALA A 594 4.54 -35.61 3.78
N TYR A 595 5.41 -35.68 4.78
CA TYR A 595 6.46 -36.71 4.81
C TYR A 595 6.73 -37.18 6.25
N SER A 596 6.88 -38.49 6.42
CA SER A 596 7.17 -39.11 7.71
C SER A 596 8.69 -39.30 7.86
N ALA A 597 9.29 -38.61 8.84
CA ALA A 597 10.69 -38.85 9.22
C ALA A 597 10.80 -39.84 10.39
N THR A 598 9.74 -39.97 11.19
CA THR A 598 9.56 -40.89 12.32
C THR A 598 8.04 -41.03 12.59
N ASN A 599 7.61 -41.63 13.70
CA ASN A 599 6.21 -41.97 14.08
C ASN A 599 5.20 -40.79 14.15
N SER A 600 5.43 -39.69 13.44
CA SER A 600 4.61 -38.49 13.33
C SER A 600 4.44 -38.11 11.85
N ASP A 601 3.19 -38.09 11.37
CA ASP A 601 2.84 -37.59 10.04
C ASP A 601 2.97 -36.06 10.02
N ASN A 602 4.10 -35.56 9.55
CA ASN A 602 4.36 -34.13 9.52
C ASN A 602 3.91 -33.53 8.18
N ILE A 603 3.13 -32.45 8.24
CA ILE A 603 2.69 -31.69 7.06
C ILE A 603 3.41 -30.35 7.04
N TYR A 604 4.15 -30.07 5.97
CA TYR A 604 4.92 -28.86 5.78
C TYR A 604 4.36 -28.01 4.64
N ASN A 605 4.31 -26.71 4.86
CA ASN A 605 4.17 -25.73 3.80
C ASN A 605 5.56 -25.28 3.37
N TYR A 606 5.91 -25.55 2.12
CA TYR A 606 7.12 -25.05 1.48
C TYR A 606 6.78 -23.85 0.60
N LEU A 607 7.59 -22.82 0.68
CA LEU A 607 7.64 -21.69 -0.24
C LEU A 607 8.99 -21.72 -0.94
N ILE A 608 8.96 -21.95 -2.24
CA ILE A 608 10.15 -22.01 -3.09
C ILE A 608 10.19 -20.72 -3.91
N ASP A 609 11.30 -19.99 -3.81
CA ASP A 609 11.62 -18.85 -4.66
C ASP A 609 12.59 -19.32 -5.74
N LEU A 610 12.11 -19.42 -6.98
CA LEU A 610 12.97 -19.62 -8.14
C LEU A 610 13.32 -18.27 -8.74
N ARG A 611 14.59 -17.90 -8.65
CA ARG A 611 15.09 -16.61 -9.11
C ARG A 611 15.87 -16.76 -10.41
N GLY A 612 15.53 -15.92 -11.38
CA GLY A 612 16.24 -15.80 -12.65
C GLY A 612 16.53 -14.35 -13.02
N VAL A 613 17.33 -14.17 -14.06
CA VAL A 613 17.62 -12.87 -14.66
C VAL A 613 17.24 -12.91 -16.14
N THR A 614 16.44 -11.93 -16.58
CA THR A 614 15.99 -11.82 -17.97
C THR A 614 17.17 -11.78 -18.93
N GLY A 615 17.18 -12.69 -19.90
CA GLY A 615 18.27 -12.84 -20.87
C GLY A 615 19.47 -13.66 -20.38
N GLU A 616 19.54 -13.99 -19.08
CA GLU A 616 20.64 -14.77 -18.49
C GLU A 616 20.19 -16.11 -17.88
N GLY A 617 18.88 -16.31 -17.67
CA GLY A 617 18.30 -17.56 -17.18
C GLY A 617 18.28 -17.69 -15.66
N TRP A 618 18.14 -18.92 -15.17
CA TRP A 618 18.05 -19.24 -13.74
C TRP A 618 19.34 -18.92 -12.98
N ARG A 619 19.21 -18.34 -11.79
CA ARG A 619 20.35 -17.91 -10.96
C ARG A 619 20.44 -18.68 -9.65
N ASP A 620 19.35 -18.77 -8.91
CA ASP A 620 19.30 -19.45 -7.63
C ASP A 620 17.87 -19.89 -7.28
N ALA A 621 17.78 -20.84 -6.36
CA ALA A 621 16.53 -21.30 -5.77
C ALA A 621 16.65 -21.20 -4.26
N THR A 622 15.64 -20.67 -3.59
CA THR A 622 15.59 -20.58 -2.13
C THR A 622 14.36 -21.31 -1.61
N SER A 623 14.53 -22.08 -0.54
CA SER A 623 13.44 -22.79 0.13
C SER A 623 13.20 -22.24 1.53
N ARG A 624 11.95 -21.89 1.81
CA ARG A 624 11.44 -21.59 3.14
C ARG A 624 10.33 -22.56 3.49
N ALA A 625 10.23 -22.96 4.76
CA ALA A 625 9.12 -23.80 5.17
C ALA A 625 8.68 -23.59 6.63
N SER A 626 7.46 -24.07 6.90
CA SER A 626 6.93 -24.22 8.26
C SER A 626 6.06 -25.47 8.29
N CYS A 627 6.15 -26.23 9.37
CA CYS A 627 5.27 -27.34 9.66
C CYS A 627 3.93 -26.79 10.15
N LEU A 628 2.85 -27.31 9.57
CA LEU A 628 1.46 -27.01 9.97
C LEU A 628 0.98 -27.96 11.06
N PHE A 629 1.42 -29.21 11.00
CA PHE A 629 1.03 -30.25 11.93
C PHE A 629 2.24 -31.12 12.20
N THR A 630 2.77 -31.03 13.42
CA THR A 630 3.78 -31.96 13.93
C THR A 630 3.52 -32.24 15.39
N LYS A 631 3.71 -33.50 15.77
CA LYS A 631 4.01 -33.91 17.14
C LYS A 631 5.39 -34.56 17.09
N THR A 632 6.42 -33.74 17.12
CA THR A 632 7.79 -34.26 17.23
C THR A 632 8.10 -34.49 18.70
N ALA A 633 8.25 -35.75 19.10
CA ALA A 633 8.80 -36.10 20.40
C ALA A 633 10.32 -36.21 20.27
N VAL A 634 11.06 -35.38 21.00
CA VAL A 634 12.51 -35.45 21.14
C VAL A 634 12.79 -36.08 22.52
N PRO A 635 13.03 -37.41 22.60
CA PRO A 635 13.01 -38.13 23.88
C PRO A 635 14.17 -37.74 24.80
N VAL A 636 15.31 -37.33 24.22
CA VAL A 636 16.45 -36.73 24.91
C VAL A 636 17.23 -35.91 23.87
N GLY A 637 17.43 -34.61 24.06
CA GLY A 637 18.21 -33.82 23.11
C GLY A 637 18.51 -32.39 23.55
N THR A 638 19.54 -31.80 22.96
CA THR A 638 19.92 -30.39 23.12
C THR A 638 19.61 -29.55 21.89
N SER A 639 19.10 -30.15 20.80
CA SER A 639 18.75 -29.44 19.57
C SER A 639 17.25 -29.25 19.50
N ILE A 640 16.79 -28.01 19.43
CA ILE A 640 15.42 -27.63 19.13
C ILE A 640 15.25 -27.66 17.61
N PRO A 641 14.48 -28.62 17.05
CA PRO A 641 14.17 -28.58 15.63
C PRO A 641 13.19 -27.42 15.39
N PHE A 642 13.65 -26.34 14.79
CA PHE A 642 12.78 -25.22 14.42
C PHE A 642 12.04 -25.58 13.13
N THR A 643 11.03 -26.43 13.25
CA THR A 643 10.22 -26.92 12.13
C THR A 643 8.99 -26.07 11.88
N GLY A 644 8.56 -25.25 12.85
CA GLY A 644 7.15 -24.82 12.99
C GLY A 644 6.32 -25.89 13.71
N GLY A 645 5.18 -25.50 14.29
CA GLY A 645 4.23 -26.42 14.94
C GLY A 645 4.57 -26.75 16.41
N PHE A 646 4.25 -27.97 16.87
CA PHE A 646 4.37 -28.37 18.27
C PHE A 646 5.42 -29.46 18.52
N VAL A 647 6.34 -29.20 19.44
CA VAL A 647 7.44 -30.10 19.80
C VAL A 647 7.33 -30.47 21.27
N ILE A 648 7.44 -31.75 21.61
CA ILE A 648 7.62 -32.19 22.98
C ILE A 648 9.10 -32.52 23.15
N MET A 649 9.77 -31.83 24.06
CA MET A 649 11.18 -32.05 24.34
C MET A 649 11.36 -32.46 25.80
N ASP A 650 11.97 -33.62 26.00
CA ASP A 650 12.29 -34.14 27.32
C ASP A 650 13.74 -33.85 27.67
N LEU A 651 13.93 -33.23 28.84
CA LEU A 651 15.25 -33.00 29.42
C LEU A 651 15.56 -34.12 30.43
N SER A 652 16.72 -34.77 30.27
CA SER A 652 17.22 -35.80 31.18
C SER A 652 18.14 -35.23 32.27
N THR A 653 18.31 -36.00 33.35
CA THR A 653 18.71 -35.57 34.71
C THR A 653 19.88 -34.57 34.82
N GLY A 654 19.61 -33.48 35.55
CA GLY A 654 20.55 -32.64 36.32
C GLY A 654 21.47 -31.68 35.55
N GLY A 655 21.56 -30.42 36.02
CA GLY A 655 22.53 -29.40 35.58
C GLY A 655 22.04 -28.45 34.46
N SER A 656 22.78 -27.37 34.22
CA SER A 656 22.48 -26.39 33.16
C SER A 656 22.54 -27.03 31.77
N ARG A 657 21.63 -26.66 30.86
CA ARG A 657 21.60 -27.14 29.48
C ARG A 657 21.64 -26.00 28.48
N ASP A 658 22.34 -26.20 27.38
CA ASP A 658 22.23 -25.32 26.22
C ASP A 658 21.29 -25.98 25.20
N LEU A 659 20.16 -25.34 24.94
CA LEU A 659 19.21 -25.74 23.90
C LEU A 659 19.51 -24.93 22.63
N ILE A 660 19.80 -25.64 21.55
CA ILE A 660 20.29 -25.09 20.30
C ILE A 660 19.14 -25.09 19.29
N ILE A 661 18.64 -23.92 18.93
CA ILE A 661 17.68 -23.76 17.83
C ILE A 661 18.37 -24.12 16.52
N ASN A 662 17.82 -25.13 15.84
CA ASN A 662 18.32 -25.63 14.58
C ASN A 662 17.19 -25.82 13.56
N PRO A 663 17.10 -25.02 12.49
CA PRO A 663 16.13 -25.24 11.44
C PRO A 663 16.51 -26.49 10.61
N PRO A 664 15.56 -27.38 10.30
CA PRO A 664 15.83 -28.67 9.67
C PRO A 664 15.98 -28.54 8.16
N GLY A 665 17.11 -28.01 7.71
CA GLY A 665 17.46 -28.00 6.29
C GLY A 665 16.47 -27.24 5.40
N PHE A 666 15.91 -26.13 5.90
CA PHE A 666 15.26 -25.05 5.14
C PHE A 666 15.35 -23.76 5.97
N TYR A 667 15.10 -22.59 5.37
CA TYR A 667 14.93 -21.38 6.15
C TYR A 667 13.51 -21.29 6.73
N PRO A 668 13.31 -20.70 7.92
CA PRO A 668 11.97 -20.45 8.44
C PRO A 668 11.11 -19.62 7.49
N LEU A 669 9.81 -19.93 7.45
CA LEU A 669 8.82 -19.02 6.85
C LEU A 669 8.64 -17.80 7.76
N GLN A 670 8.44 -16.61 7.19
CA GLN A 670 8.19 -15.40 7.97
C GLN A 670 6.96 -15.59 8.87
N ASN A 671 7.09 -15.17 10.13
CA ASN A 671 6.08 -15.32 11.18
C ASN A 671 5.74 -16.78 11.55
N SER A 672 6.59 -17.75 11.19
CA SER A 672 6.41 -19.11 11.66
C SER A 672 6.74 -19.22 13.16
N THR A 673 5.92 -19.98 13.87
CA THR A 673 6.08 -20.22 15.31
C THR A 673 6.29 -21.69 15.56
N THR A 674 7.30 -22.03 16.35
CA THR A 674 7.48 -23.35 16.94
C THR A 674 7.17 -23.26 18.43
N THR A 675 6.14 -23.98 18.86
CA THR A 675 5.79 -24.14 20.28
C THR A 675 6.46 -25.41 20.81
N ILE A 676 7.12 -25.31 21.95
CA ILE A 676 7.84 -26.42 22.58
C ILE A 676 7.27 -26.63 23.97
N MET A 677 6.75 -27.82 24.22
CA MET A 677 6.53 -28.29 25.58
C MET A 677 7.84 -28.88 26.11
N LEU A 678 8.58 -28.07 26.87
CA LEU A 678 9.85 -28.45 27.45
C LEU A 678 9.62 -29.07 28.83
N ARG A 679 9.87 -30.37 28.97
CA ARG A 679 9.55 -31.14 30.18
C ARG A 679 10.82 -31.58 30.89
N ASN A 680 10.89 -31.34 32.20
CA ASN A 680 11.89 -31.98 33.04
C ASN A 680 11.33 -33.34 33.51
N THR A 681 11.78 -34.41 32.87
CA THR A 681 11.31 -35.78 33.17
C THR A 681 12.03 -36.42 34.35
N SER A 682 12.99 -35.71 34.96
CA SER A 682 13.71 -36.23 36.13
C SER A 682 12.80 -36.37 37.35
N SER A 683 13.18 -37.26 38.24
CA SER A 683 12.60 -37.40 39.59
C SER A 683 13.28 -36.48 40.62
N LEU A 684 14.20 -35.61 40.18
CA LEU A 684 15.00 -34.77 41.05
C LEU A 684 14.24 -33.50 41.44
N THR A 685 14.35 -33.11 42.71
CA THR A 685 13.77 -31.86 43.23
C THR A 685 14.61 -30.62 42.87
N THR A 686 15.86 -30.83 42.42
CA THR A 686 16.74 -29.77 41.93
C THR A 686 16.20 -29.21 40.62
N LYS A 687 15.98 -27.89 40.59
CA LYS A 687 15.52 -27.22 39.37
C LYS A 687 16.61 -27.24 38.31
N LEU A 688 16.21 -27.56 37.08
CA LEU A 688 17.07 -27.54 35.91
C LEU A 688 16.99 -26.14 35.29
N THR A 689 18.16 -25.55 35.06
CA THR A 689 18.31 -24.32 34.26
C THR A 689 18.65 -24.66 32.82
N PHE A 690 18.23 -23.81 31.89
CA PHE A 690 18.61 -23.94 30.50
C PHE A 690 18.83 -22.58 29.86
N THR A 691 19.72 -22.54 28.87
CA THR A 691 19.91 -21.41 27.98
C THR A 691 19.46 -21.79 26.58
N ILE A 692 19.17 -20.79 25.76
CA ILE A 692 18.83 -20.98 24.35
C ILE A 692 19.92 -20.34 23.50
N LYS A 693 20.36 -21.04 22.46
CA LYS A 693 21.40 -20.61 21.52
C LYS A 693 20.95 -20.88 20.09
N LEU A 694 21.54 -20.17 19.13
CA LEU A 694 21.38 -20.48 17.72
C LEU A 694 22.48 -21.42 17.26
N SER A 695 22.13 -22.39 16.40
CA SER A 695 23.14 -23.12 15.63
C SER A 695 23.83 -22.21 14.60
N SER A 696 24.99 -22.64 14.10
CA SER A 696 25.63 -22.05 12.92
C SER A 696 24.69 -22.02 11.71
N ASP A 697 23.81 -23.01 11.66
CA ASP A 697 22.81 -23.18 10.62
C ASP A 697 21.69 -22.12 10.71
N ALA A 698 21.15 -21.90 11.91
CA ALA A 698 20.15 -20.86 12.16
C ALA A 698 20.70 -19.44 11.92
N SER A 699 21.99 -19.23 12.18
CA SER A 699 22.65 -17.91 12.01
C SER A 699 23.08 -17.59 10.58
N SER A 700 23.06 -18.58 9.66
CA SER A 700 23.57 -18.43 8.29
C SER A 700 22.82 -17.42 7.41
N GLU A 701 21.55 -17.14 7.68
CA GLU A 701 20.76 -16.09 7.01
C GLU A 701 20.89 -14.71 7.69
N GLY A 702 21.81 -14.55 8.65
CA GLY A 702 21.97 -13.33 9.45
C GLY A 702 21.01 -13.21 10.62
N SER A 703 20.26 -14.28 10.91
CA SER A 703 19.28 -14.29 12.00
C SER A 703 19.93 -14.18 13.38
N LYS A 704 19.25 -13.45 14.28
CA LYS A 704 19.69 -13.21 15.67
C LYS A 704 18.74 -13.82 16.69
N LEU A 705 19.21 -14.06 17.91
CA LEU A 705 18.39 -14.52 19.01
C LEU A 705 17.93 -13.33 19.85
N LEU A 706 16.64 -13.29 20.18
CA LEU A 706 16.04 -12.35 21.10
C LEU A 706 15.23 -13.12 22.14
N ILE A 707 15.57 -12.94 23.42
CA ILE A 707 14.83 -13.51 24.55
C ILE A 707 14.37 -12.32 25.39
N PRO A 708 13.10 -11.87 25.28
CA PRO A 708 12.62 -10.67 25.94
C PRO A 708 12.19 -10.91 27.40
N SER A 709 12.12 -12.16 27.84
CA SER A 709 11.72 -12.57 29.20
C SER A 709 12.76 -13.51 29.82
N GLU A 710 12.82 -13.57 31.14
CA GLU A 710 13.66 -14.57 31.82
C GLU A 710 13.16 -15.99 31.51
N LEU A 711 14.11 -16.93 31.37
CA LEU A 711 13.78 -18.34 31.17
C LEU A 711 13.54 -18.99 32.54
N PRO A 712 12.45 -19.76 32.71
CA PRO A 712 12.15 -20.39 33.98
C PRO A 712 13.11 -21.53 34.31
N GLU A 713 13.20 -21.88 35.59
CA GLU A 713 13.82 -23.12 36.03
C GLU A 713 12.75 -24.19 36.23
N LEU A 714 13.05 -25.45 35.88
CA LEU A 714 12.08 -26.54 35.92
C LEU A 714 12.47 -27.58 36.97
N ALA A 715 11.66 -27.82 37.99
CA ALA A 715 11.80 -28.96 38.90
C ALA A 715 11.41 -30.28 38.20
N GLY A 716 11.80 -31.43 38.78
CA GLY A 716 11.40 -32.73 38.25
C GLY A 716 9.87 -32.91 38.24
N GLY A 717 9.29 -33.17 37.06
CA GLY A 717 7.84 -33.21 36.85
C GLY A 717 7.21 -31.88 36.42
N GLU A 718 7.99 -30.80 36.32
CA GLU A 718 7.53 -29.53 35.75
C GLU A 718 7.86 -29.43 34.25
N ALA A 719 7.07 -28.60 33.58
CA ALA A 719 7.28 -28.20 32.20
C ALA A 719 7.08 -26.69 32.04
N CYS A 720 7.61 -26.12 30.97
CA CYS A 720 7.19 -24.82 30.48
C CYS A 720 6.92 -24.90 28.98
N GLU A 721 6.10 -23.99 28.49
CA GLU A 721 5.92 -23.77 27.06
C GLU A 721 6.91 -22.73 26.58
N LEU A 722 7.71 -23.07 25.57
CA LEU A 722 8.51 -22.10 24.82
C LEU A 722 7.81 -21.80 23.51
N SER A 723 7.46 -20.53 23.28
CA SER A 723 7.02 -20.04 21.97
C SER A 723 8.18 -19.37 21.28
N ILE A 724 8.64 -19.96 20.17
CA ILE A 724 9.72 -19.42 19.36
C ILE A 724 9.13 -18.91 18.05
N LEU A 725 9.07 -17.60 17.89
CA LEU A 725 8.64 -16.93 16.67
C LEU A 725 9.87 -16.59 15.83
N TRP A 726 9.86 -16.92 14.54
CA TRP A 726 10.82 -16.37 13.58
C TRP A 726 10.18 -15.22 12.81
N ALA A 727 10.70 -14.01 13.02
CA ALA A 727 10.27 -12.81 12.31
C ALA A 727 11.41 -11.80 12.23
N ASP A 728 11.54 -11.13 11.10
CA ASP A 728 12.49 -10.03 10.87
C ASP A 728 13.94 -10.41 11.21
N TRP A 729 14.35 -11.60 10.73
CA TRP A 729 15.67 -12.18 11.00
C TRP A 729 15.96 -12.32 12.49
N LYS A 730 14.93 -12.56 13.31
CA LYS A 730 15.06 -12.82 14.75
C LYS A 730 14.27 -14.05 15.14
N TYR A 731 14.92 -14.92 15.90
CA TYR A 731 14.24 -15.93 16.72
C TYR A 731 13.88 -15.26 18.04
N ILE A 732 12.59 -15.01 18.24
CA ILE A 732 12.03 -14.39 19.44
C ILE A 732 11.48 -15.51 20.31
N VAL A 733 12.13 -15.75 21.46
CA VAL A 733 11.74 -16.84 22.37
C VAL A 733 11.00 -16.26 23.56
N ARG A 734 9.80 -16.76 23.84
CA ARG A 734 9.08 -16.49 25.09
C ARG A 734 8.85 -17.79 25.83
N ALA A 735 8.91 -17.75 27.15
CA ALA A 735 8.62 -18.88 28.02
C ALA A 735 7.38 -18.59 28.86
N SER A 736 6.55 -19.61 29.07
CA SER A 736 5.50 -19.57 30.09
C SER A 736 6.11 -19.72 31.49
N GLU A 737 5.28 -19.48 32.51
CA GLU A 737 5.60 -19.95 33.87
C GLU A 737 5.69 -21.49 33.90
N PRO A 738 6.48 -22.07 34.82
CA PRO A 738 6.48 -23.51 35.06
C PRO A 738 5.12 -24.02 35.49
N PHE A 739 4.77 -25.22 35.06
CA PHE A 739 3.59 -25.94 35.53
C PHE A 739 3.88 -27.43 35.68
N ASN A 740 3.18 -28.09 36.58
CA ASN A 740 3.31 -29.54 36.78
C ASN A 740 2.58 -30.27 35.64
N TYR A 741 3.32 -30.87 34.71
CA TYR A 741 2.69 -31.56 33.59
C TYR A 741 2.14 -32.94 33.96
N LYS A 742 2.51 -33.49 35.12
CA LYS A 742 1.98 -34.78 35.61
C LYS A 742 0.51 -34.68 36.05
N GLU A 743 0.04 -33.48 36.39
CA GLU A 743 -1.36 -33.22 36.73
C GLU A 743 -2.29 -33.28 35.50
N TYR A 744 -1.74 -33.30 34.29
CA TYR A 744 -2.48 -33.30 33.02
C TYR A 744 -2.28 -34.59 32.20
N VAL A 745 -1.60 -35.59 32.76
CA VAL A 745 -1.41 -36.93 32.18
C VAL A 745 -2.22 -37.93 33.02
N GLU A 746 -3.55 -37.85 32.94
CA GLU A 746 -4.47 -38.97 33.21
C GLU A 746 -5.12 -39.43 31.91
#